data_AF-B8DQR3-F1
#
_entry.id   AF-B8DQR3-F1
#
_cell.length_a   1.000
_cell.length_b   1.000
_cell.length_c   1.000
_cell.angle_alpha   90.00
_cell.angle_beta   90.00
_cell.angle_gamma   90.00
#
_symmetry.space_group_name_H-M   'P 1'
#
loop_
_entity.id
_entity.type
_entity.pdbx_description
1 polymer ?
#
loop_
_entity_poly.entity_id
_entity_poly.type
_entity_poly.pdbx_seq_one_letter_code
_entity_poly.pdbx_strand_id
1 'polypeptide(L)'
;MSQIGNLPPTGPQVSATGGATVGKIGEHTVQIAGQTPLRLDKIKGNSLPFQGFTTATRINRAEAGMQANASSALHALARPGGSLKPADLLGGLKSFQTSLGRFAGLNRLTPVQTEPVGLAQMTRAVQGLSNADLTAVYQTFQSPQMALLKEALQAEVRANPANGDARAALSNLFDMEAVVLKDVSERILSVMDLADTPDADAALRQGHRFGERAHEGPDAHARDISPRNMKTLVETTAQSATRNEREQGLVQGTLADRRVHGPDGQPLDARALGGILRSSELTMNIDPTFLFGQDGAIGDTAWKNAFHLADQGITPRGKHYLAFRDEIERSVFPELSGQPARANERPLYAALNTTGNLSGAASNYGSCVFVLRPETARRCTYTVDDTFVTVPMQFDRARVDVFTHMLDTLPPDALPGLPADVRDTLRNPDSELRRNLGAALGRVPDGAQITLKQFEQLVEEGGVPGEKLATGHDWVRPLLVRGFGDTAMQRDRTATFDTLETLLPHLGEVDGGSLLRAGATGQHKFALQGRYIEAQVQGTFLPSRDVAEIRMDVGDLLNWQTHGVNTDKMRGIVEFARANDIKLTFTDFTGVKDLGPWQRQACAQLQAQGVSILGMDDLVAARTDVTQPEAGLAFARSHQSVAETRAQARALVSGDGEELNARLLSLLPPDSGLAEVPLAGAALDRVKSRFLENVERAITSADAEGRGVNMETVLSDAIRAAAERPITQKTALLRDMETLHFDNEAQRAAFRSWVISARALTTPLEMRMIHANAMAQVARMERLGPNPPLDALAREFATGVGNLGVSIDAFRAQTNPEEFGPDDVFTEFNRTAFMAATLLHASNPALAGSMLEALESPAARNLRGVCFKLHDPANDPLFPSDGLSTARFLGDFMNYTATGLAQQLDRPKPQQPGFAAPLDYMPPTVRGALGAAIPGLGAALDTHFPAKAPRTIAPFPAPTTPGGLATATQTQRRTFFTGMLERYRHHEDTFDGDVGVHGMGHACRGFIFANVMANIMRERSVPVDKNAVLCGIAAHDSGRESNGSDVYETQSADIGLQAMRTAFGVESFGEAFETQYRLQIDDPDHRDQHRPLTAEALLMQSADSLDISRTQDFDPARFPFLREPVTLPDGRILPQDDRLRELLTHEAALLQRLTDPAVYARPLMHDLMLQMGEAPDPSIPAGQLGEVKAAVRQELAELRTLDNDAYLARVEDALRTHAHEMPLLSRYYFQAD
;
A
#
# COMPACT_ATOMS: atom_id res chain seq x y z
N MET A 1 5.03 -11.16 -44.93
CA MET A 1 4.32 -10.47 -43.83
C MET A 1 5.16 -9.27 -43.38
N SER A 2 5.12 -8.16 -44.13
CA SER A 2 6.09 -7.06 -44.04
C SER A 2 5.71 -5.90 -43.10
N GLN A 3 5.06 -6.15 -41.97
CA GLN A 3 4.67 -5.11 -40.99
C GLN A 3 5.19 -5.37 -39.56
N ILE A 4 6.39 -5.95 -39.41
CA ILE A 4 7.04 -6.13 -38.09
C ILE A 4 8.04 -4.97 -37.80
N GLY A 5 8.02 -3.91 -38.62
CA GLY A 5 8.89 -2.74 -38.44
C GLY A 5 8.36 -1.66 -37.46
N ASN A 6 7.11 -1.74 -37.00
CA ASN A 6 6.42 -0.64 -36.29
C ASN A 6 5.69 -1.06 -35.00
N LEU A 7 6.29 -1.89 -34.15
CA LEU A 7 5.83 -1.99 -32.75
C LEU A 7 6.67 -1.04 -31.88
N PRO A 8 6.06 -0.05 -31.18
CA PRO A 8 6.79 0.81 -30.25
C PRO A 8 7.24 0.00 -29.02
N PRO A 9 8.41 0.30 -28.43
CA PRO A 9 8.88 -0.37 -27.22
C PRO A 9 8.14 0.22 -26.02
N THR A 10 7.18 -0.51 -25.45
CA THR A 10 6.68 -0.21 -24.10
C THR A 10 7.34 -1.15 -23.11
N GLY A 11 8.52 -0.75 -22.64
CA GLY A 11 9.22 -1.36 -21.53
C GLY A 11 10.56 -0.64 -21.28
N PRO A 12 10.88 -0.22 -20.05
CA PRO A 12 12.15 0.43 -19.76
C PRO A 12 13.32 -0.50 -20.07
N GLN A 13 14.45 0.07 -20.50
CA GLN A 13 15.74 -0.64 -20.59
C GLN A 13 16.05 -1.25 -19.22
N VAL A 14 15.80 -2.54 -19.05
CA VAL A 14 16.37 -3.33 -17.96
C VAL A 14 17.80 -3.66 -18.39
N SER A 15 18.80 -3.31 -17.58
CA SER A 15 20.14 -3.87 -17.75
C SER A 15 20.04 -5.38 -17.45
N ALA A 16 19.78 -6.20 -18.47
CA ALA A 16 19.50 -7.62 -18.29
C ALA A 16 20.77 -8.43 -18.02
N THR A 17 21.23 -8.44 -16.77
CA THR A 17 22.06 -9.50 -16.21
C THR A 17 21.13 -10.63 -15.75
N GLY A 18 21.04 -11.73 -16.50
CA GLY A 18 20.18 -12.88 -16.18
C GLY A 18 20.71 -13.81 -15.07
N GLY A 19 21.57 -13.30 -14.19
CA GLY A 19 22.26 -14.13 -13.18
C GLY A 19 23.21 -15.18 -13.79
N ALA A 20 23.88 -15.94 -12.92
CA ALA A 20 24.88 -16.94 -13.34
C ALA A 20 24.30 -18.10 -14.17
N THR A 21 23.00 -18.41 -14.01
CA THR A 21 22.33 -19.58 -14.60
C THR A 21 21.64 -19.33 -15.93
N VAL A 22 21.39 -18.06 -16.31
CA VAL A 22 20.84 -17.70 -17.64
C VAL A 22 21.95 -17.14 -18.52
N GLY A 23 22.73 -16.18 -18.02
CA GLY A 23 23.78 -15.54 -18.81
C GLY A 23 23.78 -14.02 -18.75
N LYS A 24 24.60 -13.41 -19.60
CA LYS A 24 24.73 -11.95 -19.72
C LYS A 24 24.93 -11.50 -21.16
N ILE A 25 24.46 -10.29 -21.44
CA ILE A 25 24.72 -9.56 -22.67
C ILE A 25 25.98 -8.72 -22.45
N GLY A 26 26.96 -8.85 -23.34
CA GLY A 26 28.15 -8.02 -23.39
C GLY A 26 28.22 -7.23 -24.68
N GLU A 27 29.26 -6.40 -24.84
CA GLU A 27 29.48 -5.65 -26.08
C GLU A 27 29.68 -6.63 -27.25
N HIS A 28 28.78 -6.59 -28.24
CA HIS A 28 28.69 -7.51 -29.38
C HIS A 28 28.69 -9.01 -29.01
N THR A 29 28.38 -9.36 -27.76
CA THR A 29 28.49 -10.72 -27.26
C THR A 29 27.28 -11.14 -26.44
N VAL A 30 26.96 -12.43 -26.50
CA VAL A 30 26.03 -13.07 -25.57
C VAL A 30 26.72 -14.25 -24.92
N GLN A 31 26.61 -14.36 -23.60
CA GLN A 31 27.12 -15.50 -22.85
C GLN A 31 25.95 -16.18 -22.17
N ILE A 32 25.60 -17.41 -22.58
CA ILE A 32 24.57 -18.22 -21.93
C ILE A 32 25.22 -19.08 -20.83
N ALA A 33 24.69 -19.04 -19.61
CA ALA A 33 24.93 -19.99 -18.52
C ALA A 33 26.32 -20.68 -18.48
N GLY A 34 27.38 -19.94 -18.13
CA GLY A 34 28.74 -20.49 -18.01
C GLY A 34 29.42 -20.91 -19.32
N GLN A 35 28.75 -20.80 -20.48
CA GLN A 35 29.36 -21.06 -21.79
C GLN A 35 30.35 -19.95 -22.16
N THR A 36 31.19 -20.20 -23.17
CA THR A 36 32.07 -19.18 -23.73
C THR A 36 31.24 -18.06 -24.39
N PRO A 37 31.57 -16.77 -24.19
CA PRO A 37 30.88 -15.68 -24.86
C PRO A 37 30.88 -15.84 -26.38
N LEU A 38 29.70 -15.78 -26.99
CA LEU A 38 29.51 -15.85 -28.44
C LEU A 38 29.44 -14.44 -29.03
N ARG A 39 30.22 -14.20 -30.09
CA ARG A 39 30.24 -12.94 -30.85
C ARG A 39 29.08 -12.87 -31.84
N LEU A 40 28.21 -11.86 -31.68
CA LEU A 40 27.03 -11.62 -32.54
C LEU A 40 27.37 -10.82 -33.80
N ASP A 41 28.47 -10.08 -33.80
CA ASP A 41 29.04 -9.40 -34.96
C ASP A 41 29.82 -10.35 -35.90
N LYS A 42 30.08 -11.59 -35.47
CA LYS A 42 30.86 -12.59 -36.21
C LYS A 42 30.24 -13.98 -36.16
N ILE A 43 28.92 -14.07 -36.39
CA ILE A 43 28.20 -15.35 -36.44
C ILE A 43 28.85 -16.25 -37.50
N LYS A 44 29.25 -17.47 -37.13
CA LYS A 44 29.83 -18.46 -38.05
C LYS A 44 28.76 -19.43 -38.51
N GLY A 45 28.64 -19.64 -39.82
CA GLY A 45 27.71 -20.62 -40.39
C GLY A 45 28.29 -22.03 -40.37
N ASN A 46 27.40 -23.03 -40.38
CA ASN A 46 27.75 -24.43 -40.60
C ASN A 46 28.39 -24.66 -41.98
N SER A 47 29.22 -25.71 -42.11
CA SER A 47 29.80 -26.10 -43.40
C SER A 47 28.70 -26.41 -44.42
N LEU A 48 28.82 -25.81 -45.62
CA LEU A 48 27.84 -26.01 -46.70
C LEU A 48 28.37 -27.03 -47.71
N PRO A 49 27.53 -27.98 -48.16
CA PRO A 49 27.92 -28.97 -49.15
C PRO A 49 28.30 -28.32 -50.49
N PHE A 50 29.16 -29.00 -51.26
CA PHE A 50 29.58 -28.58 -52.60
C PHE A 50 28.36 -28.32 -53.51
N GLN A 51 28.33 -27.20 -54.24
CA GLN A 51 27.15 -26.76 -54.99
C GLN A 51 26.84 -27.61 -56.23
N GLY A 52 27.81 -28.35 -56.78
CA GLY A 52 27.64 -29.09 -58.03
C GLY A 52 27.89 -28.23 -59.29
N PHE A 53 27.97 -28.90 -60.44
CA PHE A 53 28.44 -28.28 -61.69
C PHE A 53 27.33 -27.70 -62.57
N THR A 54 26.13 -28.32 -62.62
CA THR A 54 25.00 -27.85 -63.45
C THR A 54 24.03 -26.99 -62.64
N THR A 55 23.28 -26.10 -63.30
CA THR A 55 22.26 -25.25 -62.66
C THR A 55 21.20 -26.08 -61.92
N ALA A 56 20.73 -27.18 -62.52
CA ALA A 56 19.75 -28.08 -61.90
C ALA A 56 20.29 -28.73 -60.62
N THR A 57 21.54 -29.22 -60.64
CA THR A 57 22.18 -29.79 -59.44
C THR A 57 22.39 -28.72 -58.36
N ARG A 58 22.73 -27.48 -58.75
CA ARG A 58 22.90 -26.36 -57.82
C ARG A 58 21.59 -25.97 -57.13
N ILE A 59 20.48 -25.95 -57.86
CA ILE A 59 19.15 -25.68 -57.31
C ILE A 59 18.75 -26.79 -56.32
N ASN A 60 18.84 -28.06 -56.72
CA ASN A 60 18.47 -29.19 -55.86
C ASN A 60 19.32 -29.25 -54.58
N ARG A 61 20.63 -28.94 -54.67
CA ARG A 61 21.51 -28.89 -53.49
C ARG A 61 21.27 -27.67 -52.61
N ALA A 62 20.87 -26.54 -53.19
CA ALA A 62 20.47 -25.38 -52.41
C ALA A 62 19.17 -25.66 -51.64
N GLU A 63 18.19 -26.33 -52.26
CA GLU A 63 16.95 -26.76 -51.59
C GLU A 63 17.23 -27.77 -50.47
N ALA A 64 17.98 -28.84 -50.76
CA ALA A 64 18.37 -29.81 -49.74
C ALA A 64 19.19 -29.16 -48.61
N GLY A 65 20.02 -28.17 -48.94
CA GLY A 65 20.77 -27.37 -47.96
C GLY A 65 19.87 -26.52 -47.07
N MET A 66 18.81 -25.90 -47.60
CA MET A 66 17.83 -25.19 -46.78
C MET A 66 17.16 -26.13 -45.79
N GLN A 67 16.64 -27.27 -46.26
CA GLN A 67 15.95 -28.23 -45.40
C GLN A 67 16.89 -28.77 -44.30
N ALA A 68 18.11 -29.20 -44.66
CA ALA A 68 19.07 -29.73 -43.69
C ALA A 68 19.49 -28.70 -42.64
N ASN A 69 19.68 -27.43 -43.02
CA ASN A 69 20.07 -26.38 -42.08
C ASN A 69 18.89 -25.91 -41.21
N ALA A 70 17.66 -25.90 -41.72
CA ALA A 70 16.45 -25.67 -40.92
C ALA A 70 16.27 -26.77 -39.87
N SER A 71 16.40 -28.04 -40.26
CA SER A 71 16.39 -29.17 -39.32
C SER A 71 17.54 -29.09 -38.32
N SER A 72 18.75 -28.70 -38.74
CA SER A 72 19.89 -28.52 -37.83
C SER A 72 19.63 -27.44 -36.77
N ALA A 73 18.98 -26.33 -37.15
CA ALA A 73 18.62 -25.27 -36.21
C ALA A 73 17.53 -25.74 -35.23
N LEU A 74 16.50 -26.45 -35.70
CA LEU A 74 15.48 -27.06 -34.84
C LEU A 74 16.07 -28.10 -33.89
N HIS A 75 16.99 -28.95 -34.36
CA HIS A 75 17.69 -29.90 -33.50
C HIS A 75 18.53 -29.21 -32.44
N ALA A 76 19.08 -28.01 -32.70
CA ALA A 76 19.77 -27.22 -31.68
C ALA A 76 18.81 -26.75 -30.57
N LEU A 77 17.53 -26.58 -30.88
CA LEU A 77 16.47 -26.22 -29.93
C LEU A 77 15.89 -27.46 -29.21
N ALA A 78 15.84 -28.61 -29.88
CA ALA A 78 15.38 -29.88 -29.30
C ALA A 78 16.43 -30.59 -28.43
N ARG A 79 17.62 -29.99 -28.21
CA ARG A 79 18.76 -30.74 -27.66
C ARG A 79 18.53 -31.28 -26.25
N PRO A 80 18.94 -32.54 -26.02
CA PRO A 80 19.18 -33.09 -24.70
C PRO A 80 20.11 -32.26 -23.80
N GLY A 81 19.81 -32.19 -22.49
CA GLY A 81 20.79 -31.73 -21.49
C GLY A 81 20.74 -30.26 -21.08
N GLY A 82 19.68 -29.52 -21.41
CA GLY A 82 19.29 -28.35 -20.61
C GLY A 82 20.00 -27.02 -20.86
N SER A 83 20.89 -26.90 -21.86
CA SER A 83 21.47 -25.60 -22.23
C SER A 83 21.30 -25.30 -23.71
N LEU A 84 20.63 -24.19 -24.01
CA LEU A 84 20.64 -23.58 -25.32
C LEU A 84 22.11 -23.36 -25.70
N LYS A 85 22.53 -23.86 -26.86
CA LYS A 85 23.86 -23.61 -27.43
C LYS A 85 23.72 -22.62 -28.59
N PRO A 86 23.89 -21.31 -28.34
CA PRO A 86 23.58 -20.30 -29.34
C PRO A 86 24.45 -20.45 -30.59
N ALA A 87 25.68 -20.93 -30.45
CA ALA A 87 26.59 -21.13 -31.58
C ALA A 87 26.02 -22.08 -32.64
N ASP A 88 25.43 -23.20 -32.21
CA ASP A 88 24.88 -24.21 -33.12
C ASP A 88 23.58 -23.74 -33.77
N LEU A 89 22.73 -23.07 -32.99
CA LEU A 89 21.49 -22.48 -33.49
C LEU A 89 21.77 -21.39 -34.52
N LEU A 90 22.56 -20.38 -34.16
CA LEU A 90 22.89 -19.27 -35.04
C LEU A 90 23.70 -19.73 -36.27
N GLY A 91 24.54 -20.75 -36.12
CA GLY A 91 25.26 -21.38 -37.22
C GLY A 91 24.35 -22.09 -38.22
N GLY A 92 23.33 -22.81 -37.73
CA GLY A 92 22.28 -23.40 -38.55
C GLY A 92 21.47 -22.33 -39.31
N LEU A 93 21.03 -21.27 -38.60
CA LEU A 93 20.24 -20.18 -39.20
C LEU A 93 21.04 -19.40 -40.27
N LYS A 94 22.33 -19.13 -40.03
CA LYS A 94 23.19 -18.47 -41.03
C LYS A 94 23.39 -19.33 -42.28
N SER A 95 23.57 -20.63 -42.12
CA SER A 95 23.72 -21.55 -43.25
C SER A 95 22.41 -21.81 -43.99
N PHE A 96 21.28 -21.79 -43.29
CA PHE A 96 19.95 -21.75 -43.88
C PHE A 96 19.79 -20.50 -44.76
N GLN A 97 20.08 -19.32 -44.23
CA GLN A 97 19.99 -18.06 -44.98
C GLN A 97 20.90 -18.05 -46.22
N THR A 98 22.11 -18.60 -46.09
CA THR A 98 23.05 -18.73 -47.21
C THR A 98 22.51 -19.67 -48.29
N SER A 99 21.85 -20.76 -47.90
CA SER A 99 21.25 -21.73 -48.82
C SER A 99 20.02 -21.15 -49.53
N LEU A 100 19.20 -20.38 -48.79
CA LEU A 100 18.07 -19.62 -49.34
C LEU A 100 18.53 -18.57 -50.34
N GLY A 101 19.58 -17.81 -50.03
CA GLY A 101 20.17 -16.85 -50.96
C GLY A 101 20.70 -17.50 -52.24
N ARG A 102 21.35 -18.67 -52.15
CA ARG A 102 21.78 -19.46 -53.31
C ARG A 102 20.57 -19.89 -54.15
N PHE A 103 19.53 -20.42 -53.51
CA PHE A 103 18.32 -20.86 -54.20
C PHE A 103 17.60 -19.69 -54.91
N ALA A 104 17.43 -18.57 -54.21
CA ALA A 104 16.80 -17.37 -54.74
C ALA A 104 17.58 -16.78 -55.92
N GLY A 105 18.91 -16.71 -55.81
CA GLY A 105 19.76 -16.22 -56.89
C GLY A 105 19.73 -17.11 -58.14
N LEU A 106 19.74 -18.43 -57.97
CA LEU A 106 19.66 -19.39 -59.08
C LEU A 106 18.29 -19.37 -59.77
N ASN A 107 17.21 -19.14 -59.01
CA ASN A 107 15.84 -19.05 -59.53
C ASN A 107 15.39 -17.61 -59.88
N ARG A 108 16.28 -16.61 -59.74
CA ARG A 108 15.99 -15.18 -59.96
C ARG A 108 14.77 -14.67 -59.20
N LEU A 109 14.58 -15.14 -57.96
CA LEU A 109 13.48 -14.73 -57.11
C LEU A 109 13.71 -13.30 -56.58
N THR A 110 12.66 -12.49 -56.57
CA THR A 110 12.65 -11.21 -55.84
C THR A 110 12.60 -11.46 -54.33
N PRO A 111 12.93 -10.46 -53.48
CA PRO A 111 12.82 -10.59 -52.02
C PRO A 111 11.41 -11.02 -51.56
N VAL A 112 10.36 -10.47 -52.17
CA VAL A 112 8.94 -10.81 -51.88
C VAL A 112 8.61 -12.27 -52.23
N GLN A 113 9.27 -12.84 -53.25
CA GLN A 113 9.09 -14.24 -53.64
C GLN A 113 9.96 -15.20 -52.84
N THR A 114 11.01 -14.70 -52.17
CA THR A 114 11.96 -15.53 -51.41
C THR A 114 11.45 -15.87 -50.02
N GLU A 115 10.73 -14.94 -49.37
CA GLU A 115 10.17 -15.12 -48.02
C GLU A 115 9.23 -16.34 -47.90
N PRO A 116 8.24 -16.58 -48.80
CA PRO A 116 7.37 -17.75 -48.73
C PRO A 116 8.12 -19.08 -48.90
N VAL A 117 9.22 -19.09 -49.68
CA VAL A 117 10.05 -20.29 -49.88
C VAL A 117 10.78 -20.65 -48.59
N GLY A 118 11.36 -19.66 -47.91
CA GLY A 118 12.01 -19.85 -46.62
C GLY A 118 11.05 -20.42 -45.57
N LEU A 119 9.86 -19.79 -45.44
CA LEU A 119 8.83 -20.23 -44.52
C LEU A 119 8.36 -21.67 -44.81
N ALA A 120 8.14 -22.01 -46.08
CA ALA A 120 7.72 -23.37 -46.47
C ALA A 120 8.76 -24.44 -46.09
N GLN A 121 10.06 -24.15 -46.20
CA GLN A 121 11.12 -25.08 -45.79
C GLN A 121 11.19 -25.22 -44.26
N MET A 122 10.98 -24.13 -43.51
CA MET A 122 10.85 -24.20 -42.05
C MET A 122 9.62 -25.02 -41.64
N THR A 123 8.47 -24.81 -42.27
CA THR A 123 7.25 -25.61 -42.04
C THR A 123 7.51 -27.09 -42.25
N ARG A 124 8.14 -27.49 -43.36
CA ARG A 124 8.50 -28.91 -43.59
C ARG A 124 9.41 -29.46 -42.50
N ALA A 125 10.39 -28.67 -42.05
CA ALA A 125 11.32 -29.09 -41.01
C ALA A 125 10.62 -29.27 -39.65
N VAL A 126 9.70 -28.37 -39.29
CA VAL A 126 8.88 -28.44 -38.07
C VAL A 126 7.90 -29.63 -38.12
N GLN A 127 7.22 -29.81 -39.24
CA GLN A 127 6.28 -30.92 -39.43
C GLN A 127 6.96 -32.30 -39.32
N GLY A 128 8.26 -32.37 -39.64
CA GLY A 128 9.07 -33.59 -39.49
C GLY A 128 9.48 -33.94 -38.06
N LEU A 129 9.21 -33.08 -37.07
CA LEU A 129 9.51 -33.35 -35.67
C LEU A 129 8.48 -34.30 -35.03
N SER A 130 8.95 -35.14 -34.10
CA SER A 130 8.08 -35.89 -33.19
C SER A 130 7.33 -34.94 -32.25
N ASN A 131 6.29 -35.41 -31.56
CA ASN A 131 5.57 -34.58 -30.59
C ASN A 131 6.49 -34.18 -29.42
N ALA A 132 7.36 -35.08 -28.96
CA ALA A 132 8.34 -34.78 -27.92
C ALA A 132 9.35 -33.72 -28.38
N ASP A 133 9.91 -33.86 -29.57
CA ASP A 133 10.89 -32.90 -30.11
C ASP A 133 10.26 -31.54 -30.34
N LEU A 134 9.04 -31.49 -30.89
CA LEU A 134 8.31 -30.24 -31.11
C LEU A 134 7.99 -29.55 -29.77
N THR A 135 7.62 -30.30 -28.75
CA THR A 135 7.38 -29.78 -27.40
C THR A 135 8.66 -29.24 -26.76
N ALA A 136 9.79 -29.93 -26.92
CA ALA A 136 11.09 -29.47 -26.42
C ALA A 136 11.56 -28.18 -27.13
N VAL A 137 11.30 -28.06 -28.43
CA VAL A 137 11.54 -26.84 -29.20
C VAL A 137 10.67 -25.71 -28.69
N TYR A 138 9.37 -25.95 -28.49
CA TYR A 138 8.44 -24.98 -27.92
C TYR A 138 8.89 -24.49 -26.53
N GLN A 139 9.21 -25.42 -25.62
CA GLN A 139 9.73 -25.10 -24.28
C GLN A 139 11.02 -24.27 -24.34
N THR A 140 11.92 -24.60 -25.27
CA THR A 140 13.16 -23.84 -25.48
C THR A 140 12.86 -22.42 -25.98
N PHE A 141 11.84 -22.21 -26.83
CA PHE A 141 11.42 -20.87 -27.24
C PHE A 141 10.87 -20.04 -26.07
N GLN A 142 10.17 -20.67 -25.14
CA GLN A 142 9.67 -20.05 -23.91
C GLN A 142 10.75 -19.92 -22.82
N SER A 143 11.98 -20.41 -23.08
CA SER A 143 13.04 -20.42 -22.09
C SER A 143 13.69 -19.03 -21.91
N PRO A 144 14.25 -18.74 -20.73
CA PRO A 144 14.89 -17.46 -20.44
C PRO A 144 16.19 -17.26 -21.25
N GLN A 145 16.88 -18.37 -21.54
CA GLN A 145 18.09 -18.34 -22.37
C GLN A 145 17.75 -17.92 -23.81
N MET A 146 16.59 -18.31 -24.32
CA MET A 146 16.09 -17.84 -25.61
C MET A 146 15.69 -16.36 -25.56
N ALA A 147 15.01 -15.92 -24.49
CA ALA A 147 14.68 -14.51 -24.29
C ALA A 147 15.95 -13.63 -24.30
N LEU A 148 16.98 -14.02 -23.53
CA LEU A 148 18.28 -13.32 -23.50
C LEU A 148 18.96 -13.33 -24.88
N LEU A 149 18.90 -14.44 -25.63
CA LEU A 149 19.49 -14.51 -26.97
C LEU A 149 18.77 -13.58 -27.96
N LYS A 150 17.43 -13.55 -27.96
CA LYS A 150 16.63 -12.63 -28.80
C LYS A 150 16.92 -11.18 -28.44
N GLU A 151 16.99 -10.86 -27.15
CA GLU A 151 17.34 -9.52 -26.66
C GLU A 151 18.75 -9.11 -27.08
N ALA A 152 19.74 -10.00 -26.95
CA ALA A 152 21.11 -9.73 -27.38
C ALA A 152 21.23 -9.50 -28.89
N LEU A 153 20.49 -10.27 -29.70
CA LEU A 153 20.40 -10.06 -31.15
C LEU A 153 19.72 -8.73 -31.49
N GLN A 154 18.66 -8.37 -30.79
CA GLN A 154 18.00 -7.06 -30.96
C GLN A 154 18.93 -5.91 -30.59
N ALA A 155 19.67 -6.03 -29.48
CA ALA A 155 20.66 -5.05 -29.05
C ALA A 155 21.79 -4.90 -30.08
N GLU A 156 22.29 -6.01 -30.64
CA GLU A 156 23.28 -5.98 -31.73
C GLU A 156 22.73 -5.31 -32.98
N VAL A 157 21.49 -5.59 -33.39
CA VAL A 157 20.87 -4.96 -34.57
C VAL A 157 20.67 -3.45 -34.37
N ARG A 158 20.39 -3.00 -33.13
CA ARG A 158 20.30 -1.57 -32.79
C ARG A 158 21.66 -0.90 -32.80
N ALA A 159 22.68 -1.53 -32.20
CA ALA A 159 24.04 -0.99 -32.10
C ALA A 159 24.78 -1.03 -33.45
N ASN A 160 24.52 -2.05 -34.27
CA ASN A 160 25.14 -2.24 -35.57
C ASN A 160 24.09 -2.58 -36.64
N PRO A 161 23.36 -1.57 -37.16
CA PRO A 161 22.34 -1.79 -38.20
C PRO A 161 22.89 -2.38 -39.51
N ALA A 162 24.21 -2.36 -39.73
CA ALA A 162 24.83 -2.98 -40.90
C ALA A 162 25.04 -4.50 -40.73
N ASN A 163 24.88 -5.05 -39.52
CA ASN A 163 25.01 -6.48 -39.25
C ASN A 163 23.82 -7.27 -39.81
N GLY A 164 23.91 -7.63 -41.10
CA GLY A 164 22.91 -8.41 -41.81
C GLY A 164 22.72 -9.82 -41.25
N ASP A 165 23.76 -10.42 -40.66
CA ASP A 165 23.70 -11.77 -40.09
C ASP A 165 22.86 -11.81 -38.81
N ALA A 166 23.08 -10.87 -37.88
CA ALA A 166 22.28 -10.78 -36.65
C ALA A 166 20.80 -10.46 -36.96
N ARG A 167 20.54 -9.57 -37.92
CA ARG A 167 19.18 -9.25 -38.39
C ARG A 167 18.50 -10.47 -38.99
N ALA A 168 19.18 -11.21 -39.86
CA ALA A 168 18.62 -12.41 -40.50
C ALA A 168 18.38 -13.52 -39.47
N ALA A 169 19.30 -13.73 -38.53
CA ALA A 169 19.12 -14.70 -37.45
C ALA A 169 17.90 -14.37 -36.58
N LEU A 170 17.73 -13.10 -36.18
CA LEU A 170 16.57 -12.66 -35.42
C LEU A 170 15.26 -12.86 -36.18
N SER A 171 15.20 -12.51 -37.47
CA SER A 171 14.02 -12.74 -38.32
C SER A 171 13.68 -14.23 -38.40
N ASN A 172 14.68 -15.07 -38.72
CA ASN A 172 14.48 -16.51 -38.86
C ASN A 172 14.05 -17.17 -37.54
N LEU A 173 14.46 -16.64 -36.37
CA LEU A 173 13.98 -17.12 -35.07
C LEU A 173 12.49 -16.83 -34.87
N PHE A 174 12.01 -15.64 -35.23
CA PHE A 174 10.59 -15.30 -35.15
C PHE A 174 9.75 -16.13 -36.12
N ASP A 175 10.22 -16.31 -37.36
CA ASP A 175 9.54 -17.14 -38.35
C ASP A 175 9.45 -18.61 -37.87
N MET A 176 10.53 -19.14 -37.32
CA MET A 176 10.58 -20.50 -36.78
C MET A 176 9.66 -20.67 -35.57
N GLU A 177 9.64 -19.70 -34.66
CA GLU A 177 8.74 -19.70 -33.49
C GLU A 177 7.27 -19.68 -33.90
N ALA A 178 6.90 -18.86 -34.89
CA ALA A 178 5.54 -18.79 -35.40
C ALA A 178 5.09 -20.11 -36.04
N VAL A 179 5.98 -20.76 -36.81
CA VAL A 179 5.70 -22.08 -37.41
C VAL A 179 5.57 -23.17 -36.34
N VAL A 180 6.44 -23.15 -35.32
CA VAL A 180 6.36 -24.09 -34.19
C VAL A 180 5.04 -23.91 -33.44
N LEU A 181 4.66 -22.68 -33.08
CA LEU A 181 3.41 -22.40 -32.40
C LEU A 181 2.21 -22.91 -33.19
N LYS A 182 2.20 -22.68 -34.51
CA LYS A 182 1.12 -23.16 -35.37
C LYS A 182 1.04 -24.68 -35.44
N ASP A 183 2.16 -25.40 -35.64
CA ASP A 183 2.14 -26.87 -35.70
C ASP A 183 1.77 -27.49 -34.34
N VAL A 184 2.23 -26.89 -33.23
CA VAL A 184 1.80 -27.25 -31.87
C VAL A 184 0.27 -27.15 -31.73
N SER A 185 -0.30 -26.01 -32.12
CA SER A 185 -1.75 -25.80 -32.06
C SER A 185 -2.51 -26.77 -32.95
N GLU A 186 -2.06 -27.02 -34.19
CA GLU A 186 -2.69 -27.96 -35.11
C GLU A 186 -2.70 -29.40 -34.54
N ARG A 187 -1.60 -29.86 -33.93
CA ARG A 187 -1.52 -31.20 -33.32
C ARG A 187 -2.43 -31.31 -32.08
N ILE A 188 -2.45 -30.30 -31.22
CA ILE A 188 -3.33 -30.28 -30.03
C ILE A 188 -4.80 -30.27 -30.46
N LEU A 189 -5.19 -29.39 -31.39
CA LEU A 189 -6.57 -29.27 -31.86
C LEU A 189 -7.06 -30.57 -32.52
N SER A 190 -6.18 -31.34 -33.13
CA SER A 190 -6.56 -32.62 -33.74
C SER A 190 -7.15 -33.62 -32.73
N VAL A 191 -6.83 -33.56 -31.44
CA VAL A 191 -7.33 -34.52 -30.43
C VAL A 191 -8.35 -33.92 -29.47
N MET A 192 -8.76 -32.67 -29.69
CA MET A 192 -9.79 -32.02 -28.88
C MET A 192 -11.18 -32.42 -29.38
N ASP A 193 -12.09 -32.75 -28.46
CA ASP A 193 -13.51 -32.90 -28.79
C ASP A 193 -14.06 -31.49 -29.11
N LEU A 194 -14.11 -31.15 -30.39
CA LEU A 194 -14.52 -29.85 -30.94
C LEU A 194 -16.00 -29.49 -30.67
N ALA A 195 -16.76 -30.34 -29.96
CA ALA A 195 -18.16 -30.13 -29.63
C ALA A 195 -18.37 -28.97 -28.63
N ASP A 196 -17.36 -28.60 -27.83
CA ASP A 196 -17.50 -27.63 -26.73
C ASP A 196 -16.93 -26.22 -27.03
N THR A 197 -16.37 -25.97 -28.22
CA THR A 197 -15.80 -24.64 -28.57
C THR A 197 -16.11 -24.22 -30.03
N PRO A 198 -17.29 -23.61 -30.28
CA PRO A 198 -17.72 -23.18 -31.62
C PRO A 198 -16.74 -22.21 -32.31
N ASP A 199 -16.04 -21.38 -31.53
CA ASP A 199 -15.07 -20.40 -32.05
C ASP A 199 -13.77 -21.04 -32.55
N ALA A 200 -13.40 -22.21 -32.01
CA ALA A 200 -12.19 -22.93 -32.43
C ALA A 200 -12.35 -23.52 -33.85
N ASP A 201 -13.55 -24.01 -34.18
CA ASP A 201 -13.88 -24.53 -35.53
C ASP A 201 -13.91 -23.40 -36.58
N ALA A 202 -14.33 -22.19 -36.20
CA ALA A 202 -14.27 -21.01 -37.06
C ALA A 202 -12.82 -20.55 -37.33
N ALA A 203 -11.96 -20.55 -36.29
CA ALA A 203 -10.54 -20.21 -36.43
C ALA A 203 -9.77 -21.23 -37.31
N LEU A 204 -10.10 -22.52 -37.18
CA LEU A 204 -9.57 -23.62 -38.01
C LEU A 204 -9.93 -23.50 -39.49
N ARG A 205 -11.11 -22.93 -39.81
CA ARG A 205 -11.56 -22.71 -41.20
C ARG A 205 -10.96 -21.45 -41.83
N GLN A 206 -10.55 -20.47 -41.02
CA GLN A 206 -9.94 -19.22 -41.51
C GLN A 206 -8.41 -19.32 -41.67
N GLY A 207 -7.73 -20.23 -40.96
CA GLY A 207 -6.31 -20.50 -41.13
C GLY A 207 -6.04 -21.51 -42.25
N HIS A 208 -5.13 -21.20 -43.19
CA HIS A 208 -4.61 -22.19 -44.13
C HIS A 208 -3.96 -23.37 -43.35
N ARG A 209 -4.62 -24.53 -43.27
CA ARG A 209 -4.00 -25.78 -42.80
C ARG A 209 -2.72 -26.03 -43.59
N PHE A 210 -1.60 -26.33 -42.93
CA PHE A 210 -0.38 -26.74 -43.62
C PHE A 210 -0.50 -28.19 -44.09
N GLY A 211 -1.31 -28.41 -45.13
CA GLY A 211 -1.56 -29.75 -45.68
C GLY A 211 -2.53 -30.59 -44.85
N GLU A 212 -3.15 -31.58 -45.50
CA GLU A 212 -3.99 -32.57 -44.84
C GLU A 212 -3.09 -33.55 -44.07
N ARG A 213 -2.94 -33.36 -42.77
CA ARG A 213 -2.35 -34.38 -41.88
C ARG A 213 -3.46 -35.38 -41.54
N ALA A 214 -3.23 -36.66 -41.84
CA ALA A 214 -4.18 -37.71 -41.49
C ALA A 214 -4.28 -37.82 -39.96
N HIS A 215 -5.49 -38.06 -39.45
CA HIS A 215 -5.69 -38.40 -38.04
C HIS A 215 -4.91 -39.68 -37.72
N GLU A 216 -3.89 -39.55 -36.87
CA GLU A 216 -3.09 -40.69 -36.42
C GLU A 216 -3.88 -41.49 -35.38
N GLY A 217 -3.87 -42.82 -35.50
CA GLY A 217 -4.60 -43.71 -34.60
C GLY A 217 -4.01 -43.74 -33.18
N PRO A 218 -4.75 -44.27 -32.18
CA PRO A 218 -4.34 -44.29 -30.76
C PRO A 218 -2.95 -44.90 -30.49
N ASP A 219 -2.53 -45.86 -31.32
CA ASP A 219 -1.24 -46.56 -31.18
C ASP A 219 -0.06 -45.88 -31.90
N ALA A 220 -0.30 -44.80 -32.66
CA ALA A 220 0.74 -44.11 -33.43
C ALA A 220 1.85 -43.52 -32.55
N HIS A 221 1.57 -43.29 -31.26
CA HIS A 221 2.48 -42.69 -30.29
C HIS A 221 3.07 -43.69 -29.29
N ALA A 222 3.09 -44.99 -29.58
CA ALA A 222 3.59 -46.02 -28.65
C ALA A 222 5.05 -45.83 -28.18
N ARG A 223 5.82 -44.93 -28.81
CA ARG A 223 7.19 -44.56 -28.42
C ARG A 223 7.39 -43.04 -28.24
N ASP A 224 6.34 -42.23 -28.40
CA ASP A 224 6.38 -40.77 -28.33
C ASP A 224 5.31 -40.25 -27.34
N ILE A 225 5.21 -38.95 -27.15
CA ILE A 225 4.10 -38.36 -26.38
C ILE A 225 2.86 -38.22 -27.26
N SER A 226 1.68 -38.44 -26.68
CA SER A 226 0.42 -38.16 -27.36
C SER A 226 0.22 -36.63 -27.51
N PRO A 227 -0.66 -36.18 -28.43
CA PRO A 227 -1.04 -34.78 -28.51
C PRO A 227 -1.69 -34.23 -27.22
N ARG A 228 -2.30 -35.10 -26.37
CA ARG A 228 -2.81 -34.70 -25.04
C ARG A 228 -1.68 -34.46 -24.04
N ASN A 229 -0.67 -35.33 -23.99
CA ASN A 229 0.52 -35.10 -23.17
C ASN A 229 1.27 -33.85 -23.63
N MET A 230 1.33 -33.61 -24.94
CA MET A 230 1.87 -32.39 -25.53
C MET A 230 1.09 -31.17 -25.07
N LYS A 231 -0.26 -31.21 -25.10
CA LYS A 231 -1.11 -30.14 -24.56
C LYS A 231 -0.76 -29.83 -23.11
N THR A 232 -0.68 -30.85 -22.24
CA THR A 232 -0.31 -30.69 -20.83
C THR A 232 1.03 -29.97 -20.66
N LEU A 233 2.07 -30.39 -21.40
CA LEU A 233 3.39 -29.75 -21.32
C LEU A 233 3.36 -28.30 -21.85
N VAL A 234 2.70 -28.06 -22.98
CA VAL A 234 2.60 -26.74 -23.63
C VAL A 234 1.84 -25.74 -22.76
N GLU A 235 0.68 -26.12 -22.23
CA GLU A 235 -0.14 -25.27 -21.36
C GLU A 235 0.57 -24.98 -20.03
N THR A 236 1.17 -26.02 -19.40
CA THR A 236 1.99 -25.81 -18.19
C THR A 236 3.14 -24.87 -18.46
N THR A 237 3.85 -25.02 -19.58
CA THR A 237 4.97 -24.16 -19.97
C THR A 237 4.50 -22.71 -20.14
N ALA A 238 3.42 -22.48 -20.88
CA ALA A 238 2.89 -21.14 -21.13
C ALA A 238 2.46 -20.43 -19.83
N GLN A 239 1.74 -21.15 -18.95
CA GLN A 239 1.25 -20.60 -17.69
C GLN A 239 2.38 -20.37 -16.69
N SER A 240 3.28 -21.35 -16.52
CA SER A 240 4.42 -21.21 -15.61
C SER A 240 5.41 -20.14 -16.08
N ALA A 241 5.61 -19.96 -17.40
CA ALA A 241 6.41 -18.85 -17.93
C ALA A 241 5.77 -17.49 -17.63
N THR A 242 4.47 -17.33 -17.87
CA THR A 242 3.72 -16.11 -17.54
C THR A 242 3.75 -15.80 -16.04
N ARG A 243 3.59 -16.84 -15.21
CA ARG A 243 3.65 -16.73 -13.75
C ARG A 243 5.04 -16.33 -13.28
N ASN A 244 6.09 -16.88 -13.89
CA ASN A 244 7.48 -16.53 -13.58
C ASN A 244 7.75 -15.02 -13.72
N GLU A 245 7.17 -14.36 -14.74
CA GLU A 245 7.27 -12.90 -14.89
C GLU A 245 6.60 -12.12 -13.75
N ARG A 246 5.49 -12.64 -13.21
CA ARG A 246 4.75 -12.02 -12.10
C ARG A 246 5.38 -12.29 -10.74
N GLU A 247 5.76 -13.55 -10.49
CA GLU A 247 6.22 -14.03 -9.18
C GLU A 247 7.70 -13.79 -8.94
N GLN A 248 8.52 -13.57 -9.98
CA GLN A 248 9.91 -13.16 -9.80
C GLN A 248 10.04 -11.93 -8.92
N GLY A 249 9.16 -10.94 -9.06
CA GLY A 249 9.16 -9.75 -8.21
C GLY A 249 8.94 -10.08 -6.73
N LEU A 250 8.06 -11.03 -6.43
CA LEU A 250 7.75 -11.44 -5.05
C LEU A 250 8.89 -12.24 -4.42
N VAL A 251 9.42 -13.24 -5.15
CA VAL A 251 10.54 -14.05 -4.67
C VAL A 251 11.79 -13.18 -4.54
N GLN A 252 12.04 -12.28 -5.50
CA GLN A 252 13.19 -11.38 -5.47
C GLN A 252 13.08 -10.30 -4.39
N GLY A 253 11.87 -9.79 -4.12
CA GLY A 253 11.62 -8.93 -2.96
C GLY A 253 11.92 -9.66 -1.65
N THR A 254 11.47 -10.91 -1.51
CA THR A 254 11.74 -11.73 -0.32
C THR A 254 13.24 -12.02 -0.13
N LEU A 255 13.97 -12.30 -1.22
CA LEU A 255 15.41 -12.54 -1.20
C LEU A 255 16.21 -11.27 -0.91
N ALA A 256 15.82 -10.14 -1.49
CA ALA A 256 16.42 -8.84 -1.25
C ALA A 256 16.20 -8.36 0.20
N ASP A 257 14.99 -8.54 0.73
CA ASP A 257 14.65 -8.19 2.12
C ASP A 257 15.45 -9.00 3.15
N ARG A 258 15.82 -10.24 2.79
CA ARG A 258 16.64 -11.13 3.62
C ARG A 258 18.14 -11.02 3.36
N ARG A 259 18.55 -10.27 2.32
CA ARG A 259 19.94 -9.95 1.95
C ARG A 259 20.84 -11.17 1.83
N VAL A 260 20.34 -12.19 1.14
CA VAL A 260 21.11 -13.40 0.87
C VAL A 260 21.93 -13.16 -0.39
N HIS A 261 23.25 -13.35 -0.30
CA HIS A 261 24.18 -13.28 -1.42
C HIS A 261 24.59 -14.69 -1.85
N GLY A 262 24.73 -14.90 -3.16
CA GLY A 262 25.30 -16.11 -3.75
C GLY A 262 26.81 -16.23 -3.52
N PRO A 263 27.43 -17.35 -3.95
CA PRO A 263 28.85 -17.63 -3.73
C PRO A 263 29.79 -16.65 -4.45
N ASP A 264 29.28 -15.99 -5.49
CA ASP A 264 29.94 -14.95 -6.27
C ASP A 264 29.79 -13.55 -5.66
N GLY A 265 29.15 -13.44 -4.49
CA GLY A 265 28.87 -12.19 -3.78
C GLY A 265 27.70 -11.39 -4.35
N GLN A 266 27.03 -11.86 -5.40
CA GLN A 266 25.87 -11.18 -5.98
C GLN A 266 24.60 -11.48 -5.19
N PRO A 267 23.59 -10.58 -5.18
CA PRO A 267 22.29 -10.89 -4.59
C PRO A 267 21.70 -12.17 -5.18
N LEU A 268 21.25 -13.08 -4.31
CA LEU A 268 20.65 -14.33 -4.73
C LEU A 268 19.30 -14.03 -5.41
N ASP A 269 19.04 -14.62 -6.58
CA ASP A 269 17.78 -14.50 -7.31
C ASP A 269 17.02 -15.84 -7.38
N ALA A 270 15.74 -15.78 -7.78
CA ALA A 270 14.89 -16.96 -7.92
C ALA A 270 15.47 -17.97 -8.94
N ARG A 271 16.18 -17.48 -9.95
CA ARG A 271 16.76 -18.28 -11.04
C ARG A 271 17.97 -19.08 -10.59
N ALA A 272 18.78 -18.56 -9.68
CA ALA A 272 19.91 -19.24 -9.06
C ALA A 272 19.39 -20.42 -8.23
N LEU A 273 18.33 -20.21 -7.45
CA LEU A 273 17.63 -21.28 -6.73
C LEU A 273 17.01 -22.32 -7.68
N GLY A 274 16.37 -21.89 -8.76
CA GLY A 274 15.88 -22.79 -9.81
C GLY A 274 16.98 -23.61 -10.49
N GLY A 275 18.18 -23.03 -10.64
CA GLY A 275 19.36 -23.74 -11.15
C GLY A 275 19.81 -24.88 -10.24
N ILE A 276 19.76 -24.68 -8.93
CA ILE A 276 20.04 -25.72 -7.94
C ILE A 276 19.02 -26.86 -8.06
N LEU A 277 17.73 -26.55 -8.18
CA LEU A 277 16.68 -27.55 -8.40
C LEU A 277 16.91 -28.37 -9.67
N ARG A 278 17.20 -27.70 -10.79
CA ARG A 278 17.48 -28.35 -12.10
C ARG A 278 18.76 -29.19 -12.11
N SER A 279 19.70 -28.91 -11.21
CA SER A 279 20.94 -29.69 -11.05
C SER A 279 20.76 -30.98 -10.25
N SER A 280 19.62 -31.13 -9.56
CA SER A 280 19.29 -32.32 -8.79
C SER A 280 18.96 -33.50 -9.72
N GLU A 281 19.35 -34.72 -9.34
CA GLU A 281 19.02 -35.92 -10.10
C GLU A 281 17.50 -36.15 -10.08
N LEU A 282 16.93 -36.55 -11.23
CA LEU A 282 15.55 -37.02 -11.27
C LEU A 282 15.53 -38.53 -11.08
N THR A 283 14.83 -39.01 -10.05
CA THR A 283 14.84 -40.42 -9.64
C THR A 283 13.44 -41.02 -9.61
N MET A 284 13.29 -42.25 -10.11
CA MET A 284 12.07 -43.05 -10.02
C MET A 284 12.35 -44.28 -9.16
N ASN A 285 11.72 -44.36 -8.00
CA ASN A 285 11.82 -45.51 -7.09
C ASN A 285 10.90 -46.65 -7.56
N ILE A 286 11.41 -47.87 -7.53
CA ILE A 286 10.76 -49.07 -8.07
C ILE A 286 10.89 -50.20 -7.07
N ASP A 287 9.80 -50.91 -6.83
CA ASP A 287 9.83 -52.16 -6.06
C ASP A 287 10.60 -53.24 -6.87
N PRO A 288 11.62 -53.88 -6.29
CA PRO A 288 12.39 -54.92 -6.98
C PRO A 288 11.53 -56.03 -7.60
N THR A 289 10.38 -56.35 -7.00
CA THR A 289 9.45 -57.36 -7.49
C THR A 289 8.88 -57.01 -8.87
N PHE A 290 8.72 -55.72 -9.20
CA PHE A 290 8.31 -55.29 -10.55
C PHE A 290 9.45 -55.28 -11.56
N LEU A 291 10.71 -55.13 -11.12
CA LEU A 291 11.87 -55.20 -12.00
C LEU A 291 12.27 -56.66 -12.32
N PHE A 292 12.02 -57.58 -11.39
CA PHE A 292 12.44 -58.98 -11.52
C PHE A 292 11.27 -59.96 -11.69
N GLY A 293 10.02 -59.54 -11.56
CA GLY A 293 8.83 -60.39 -11.67
C GLY A 293 8.57 -60.96 -13.08
N GLN A 294 7.55 -61.83 -13.21
CA GLN A 294 7.20 -62.46 -14.50
C GLN A 294 6.75 -61.45 -15.58
N ASP A 295 6.17 -60.31 -15.16
CA ASP A 295 5.71 -59.24 -16.04
C ASP A 295 6.73 -58.08 -16.21
N GLY A 296 7.89 -58.20 -15.55
CA GLY A 296 8.79 -57.10 -15.20
C GLY A 296 10.11 -57.03 -15.96
N ALA A 297 10.25 -57.67 -17.12
CA ALA A 297 11.52 -57.67 -17.84
C ALA A 297 11.91 -56.26 -18.29
N ILE A 298 13.01 -55.72 -17.75
CA ILE A 298 13.63 -54.51 -18.31
C ILE A 298 14.00 -54.77 -19.77
N GLY A 299 13.63 -53.85 -20.65
CA GLY A 299 13.78 -54.03 -22.09
C GLY A 299 13.46 -52.76 -22.86
N ASP A 300 13.47 -52.87 -24.19
CA ASP A 300 13.19 -51.77 -25.12
C ASP A 300 11.68 -51.55 -25.37
N THR A 301 10.84 -52.01 -24.44
CA THR A 301 9.38 -51.89 -24.48
C THR A 301 8.89 -50.83 -23.49
N ALA A 302 7.65 -50.35 -23.70
CA ALA A 302 6.99 -49.43 -22.79
C ALA A 302 6.97 -49.99 -21.36
N TRP A 303 7.42 -49.18 -20.40
CA TRP A 303 7.32 -49.50 -18.99
C TRP A 303 5.87 -49.38 -18.53
N LYS A 304 5.35 -50.46 -17.93
CA LYS A 304 3.94 -50.59 -17.61
C LYS A 304 3.59 -49.75 -16.37
N ASN A 305 2.64 -48.84 -16.51
CA ASN A 305 1.97 -48.18 -15.38
C ASN A 305 0.74 -49.00 -14.91
N ALA A 306 0.03 -48.52 -13.89
CA ALA A 306 -1.13 -49.21 -13.33
C ALA A 306 -2.26 -49.47 -14.35
N PHE A 307 -2.42 -48.61 -15.36
CA PHE A 307 -3.42 -48.77 -16.42
C PHE A 307 -3.01 -49.84 -17.45
N HIS A 308 -1.72 -49.91 -17.81
CA HIS A 308 -1.21 -51.00 -18.64
C HIS A 308 -1.40 -52.38 -18.01
N LEU A 309 -1.23 -52.46 -16.68
CA LEU A 309 -1.48 -53.68 -15.92
C LEU A 309 -2.98 -53.99 -15.90
N ALA A 310 -3.84 -52.98 -15.76
CA ALA A 310 -5.29 -53.14 -15.80
C ALA A 310 -5.80 -53.67 -17.14
N ASP A 311 -5.23 -53.19 -18.26
CA ASP A 311 -5.52 -53.69 -19.62
C ASP A 311 -5.13 -55.17 -19.79
N GLN A 312 -4.20 -55.67 -18.98
CA GLN A 312 -3.78 -57.07 -18.90
C GLN A 312 -4.59 -57.88 -17.86
N GLY A 313 -5.60 -57.27 -17.24
CA GLY A 313 -6.42 -57.88 -16.19
C GLY A 313 -5.78 -57.90 -14.80
N ILE A 314 -4.63 -57.23 -14.61
CA ILE A 314 -3.89 -57.15 -13.34
C ILE A 314 -4.26 -55.84 -12.64
N THR A 315 -4.69 -55.91 -11.38
CA THR A 315 -5.06 -54.72 -10.58
C THR A 315 -4.22 -54.64 -9.29
N PRO A 316 -3.02 -54.01 -9.34
CA PRO A 316 -2.00 -54.09 -8.26
C PRO A 316 -2.47 -53.59 -6.89
N ARG A 317 -3.58 -52.85 -6.82
CA ARG A 317 -4.21 -52.33 -5.59
C ARG A 317 -5.75 -52.33 -5.69
N GLY A 318 -6.33 -53.18 -6.54
CA GLY A 318 -7.79 -53.26 -6.75
C GLY A 318 -8.37 -52.17 -7.68
N LYS A 319 -9.67 -52.28 -7.99
CA LYS A 319 -10.38 -51.40 -8.95
C LYS A 319 -10.57 -49.96 -8.43
N HIS A 320 -10.76 -49.79 -7.12
CA HIS A 320 -10.94 -48.47 -6.50
C HIS A 320 -9.71 -47.57 -6.70
N TYR A 321 -8.51 -48.14 -6.65
CA TYR A 321 -7.26 -47.41 -6.82
C TYR A 321 -7.12 -46.83 -8.22
N LEU A 322 -7.54 -47.56 -9.25
CA LEU A 322 -7.53 -47.06 -10.63
C LEU A 322 -8.51 -45.91 -10.82
N ALA A 323 -9.70 -45.99 -10.22
CA ALA A 323 -10.68 -44.90 -10.25
C ALA A 323 -10.18 -43.66 -9.49
N PHE A 324 -9.58 -43.86 -8.31
CA PHE A 324 -8.95 -42.78 -7.54
C PHE A 324 -7.84 -42.09 -8.33
N ARG A 325 -6.94 -42.88 -8.92
CA ARG A 325 -5.86 -42.38 -9.76
C ARG A 325 -6.38 -41.65 -11.00
N ASP A 326 -7.49 -42.10 -11.59
CA ASP A 326 -8.16 -41.42 -12.69
C ASP A 326 -8.67 -40.02 -12.31
N GLU A 327 -9.34 -39.90 -11.18
CA GLU A 327 -9.84 -38.59 -10.72
C GLU A 327 -8.70 -37.64 -10.33
N ILE A 328 -7.65 -38.12 -9.65
CA ILE A 328 -6.49 -37.29 -9.33
C ILE A 328 -5.79 -36.81 -10.61
N GLU A 329 -5.48 -37.72 -11.54
CA GLU A 329 -4.78 -37.35 -12.76
C GLU A 329 -5.60 -36.42 -13.64
N ARG A 330 -6.94 -36.49 -13.63
CA ARG A 330 -7.82 -35.51 -14.28
C ARG A 330 -7.88 -34.17 -13.55
N SER A 331 -7.80 -34.17 -12.22
CA SER A 331 -7.72 -32.93 -11.44
C SER A 331 -6.39 -32.21 -11.66
N VAL A 332 -5.30 -32.96 -11.85
CA VAL A 332 -3.96 -32.41 -12.07
C VAL A 332 -3.73 -32.07 -13.54
N PHE A 333 -4.23 -32.91 -14.43
CA PHE A 333 -4.15 -32.78 -15.88
C PHE A 333 -5.57 -32.77 -16.45
N PRO A 334 -6.28 -31.62 -16.40
CA PRO A 334 -7.62 -31.50 -16.96
C PRO A 334 -7.70 -31.89 -18.44
N GLU A 335 -6.59 -31.85 -19.17
CA GLU A 335 -6.42 -32.37 -20.54
C GLU A 335 -6.80 -33.86 -20.70
N LEU A 336 -6.82 -34.65 -19.63
CA LEU A 336 -7.22 -36.06 -19.62
C LEU A 336 -8.76 -36.26 -19.47
N SER A 337 -9.51 -35.16 -19.30
CA SER A 337 -10.97 -35.22 -19.12
C SER A 337 -11.72 -35.46 -20.44
N GLY A 338 -12.95 -35.97 -20.32
CA GLY A 338 -13.88 -36.15 -21.46
C GLY A 338 -13.80 -37.50 -22.18
N GLN A 339 -12.80 -38.34 -21.90
CA GLN A 339 -12.64 -39.66 -22.54
C GLN A 339 -12.19 -40.75 -21.55
N PRO A 340 -12.38 -42.05 -21.87
CA PRO A 340 -11.87 -43.15 -21.04
C PRO A 340 -10.36 -43.11 -20.87
N ALA A 341 -9.87 -43.56 -19.71
CA ALA A 341 -8.45 -43.67 -19.42
C ALA A 341 -7.70 -44.53 -20.45
N ARG A 342 -6.63 -43.99 -21.04
CA ARG A 342 -5.72 -44.70 -21.96
C ARG A 342 -4.34 -44.82 -21.37
N ALA A 343 -3.83 -46.04 -21.26
CA ALA A 343 -2.61 -46.32 -20.51
C ALA A 343 -1.36 -45.53 -20.96
N ASN A 344 -1.17 -45.33 -22.28
CA ASN A 344 -0.03 -44.57 -22.84
C ASN A 344 -0.09 -43.05 -22.58
N GLU A 345 -1.26 -42.51 -22.26
CA GLU A 345 -1.44 -41.08 -21.96
C GLU A 345 -1.21 -40.77 -20.48
N ARG A 346 -1.12 -41.80 -19.62
CA ARG A 346 -1.03 -41.65 -18.16
C ARG A 346 0.42 -41.50 -17.70
N PRO A 347 0.72 -40.52 -16.84
CA PRO A 347 2.08 -40.29 -16.40
C PRO A 347 2.62 -41.41 -15.49
N LEU A 348 3.94 -41.53 -15.50
CA LEU A 348 4.70 -42.22 -14.45
C LEU A 348 5.26 -41.18 -13.48
N TYR A 349 5.48 -41.59 -12.23
CA TYR A 349 5.84 -40.68 -11.15
C TYR A 349 7.30 -40.91 -10.75
N ALA A 350 8.05 -39.82 -10.72
CA ALA A 350 9.43 -39.71 -10.30
C ALA A 350 9.54 -38.53 -9.30
N ALA A 351 10.73 -38.25 -8.79
CA ALA A 351 10.94 -37.15 -7.85
C ALA A 351 12.37 -36.61 -7.94
N LEU A 352 12.51 -35.30 -7.73
CA LEU A 352 13.82 -34.63 -7.67
C LEU A 352 14.55 -35.03 -6.39
N ASN A 353 15.74 -35.60 -6.55
CA ASN A 353 16.62 -36.04 -5.48
C ASN A 353 17.47 -34.89 -4.95
N THR A 354 16.82 -33.91 -4.32
CA THR A 354 17.44 -32.68 -3.80
C THR A 354 18.43 -32.94 -2.66
N THR A 355 18.35 -34.10 -2.01
CA THR A 355 19.26 -34.51 -0.94
C THR A 355 20.47 -35.31 -1.44
N GLY A 356 20.48 -35.72 -2.72
CA GLY A 356 21.51 -36.60 -3.27
C GLY A 356 21.53 -37.99 -2.64
N ASN A 357 20.38 -38.48 -2.16
CA ASN A 357 20.27 -39.80 -1.55
C ASN A 357 20.43 -40.90 -2.61
N LEU A 358 21.30 -41.87 -2.35
CA LEU A 358 21.57 -42.94 -3.32
C LEU A 358 20.36 -43.87 -3.53
N SER A 359 19.48 -44.00 -2.53
CA SER A 359 18.20 -44.72 -2.66
C SER A 359 17.10 -43.87 -3.32
N GLY A 360 17.43 -42.76 -3.98
CA GLY A 360 16.48 -41.87 -4.64
C GLY A 360 15.68 -40.99 -3.68
N ALA A 361 14.88 -40.11 -4.28
CA ALA A 361 14.08 -39.12 -3.57
C ALA A 361 12.91 -39.74 -2.78
N ALA A 362 12.39 -40.89 -3.21
CA ALA A 362 11.17 -41.50 -2.68
C ALA A 362 11.42 -42.94 -2.18
N SER A 363 12.41 -43.08 -1.28
CA SER A 363 12.95 -44.38 -0.83
C SER A 363 11.94 -45.31 -0.13
N ASN A 364 10.81 -44.77 0.32
CA ASN A 364 9.70 -45.54 0.88
C ASN A 364 8.94 -46.38 -0.16
N TYR A 365 9.10 -46.10 -1.46
CA TYR A 365 8.41 -46.81 -2.55
C TYR A 365 9.21 -47.96 -3.17
N GLY A 366 10.48 -48.13 -2.79
CA GLY A 366 11.32 -49.22 -3.28
C GLY A 366 12.80 -48.92 -3.15
N SER A 367 13.58 -49.99 -3.06
CA SER A 367 15.03 -50.02 -2.93
C SER A 367 15.78 -50.00 -4.28
N CYS A 368 15.08 -50.22 -5.40
CA CYS A 368 15.62 -50.01 -6.74
C CYS A 368 15.26 -48.60 -7.25
N VAL A 369 16.20 -47.95 -7.93
CA VAL A 369 16.06 -46.56 -8.40
C VAL A 369 16.49 -46.46 -9.86
N PHE A 370 15.65 -45.89 -10.71
CA PHE A 370 16.06 -45.38 -12.01
C PHE A 370 16.41 -43.90 -11.87
N VAL A 371 17.66 -43.56 -12.18
CA VAL A 371 18.07 -42.17 -12.41
C VAL A 371 17.76 -41.86 -13.85
N LEU A 372 16.95 -40.84 -14.08
CA LEU A 372 16.44 -40.51 -15.40
C LEU A 372 17.39 -39.60 -16.15
N ARG A 373 17.41 -39.70 -17.48
CA ARG A 373 18.21 -38.81 -18.32
C ARG A 373 17.65 -37.38 -18.28
N PRO A 374 18.48 -36.33 -18.50
CA PRO A 374 18.01 -34.95 -18.57
C PRO A 374 16.88 -34.70 -19.58
N GLU A 375 16.85 -35.47 -20.67
CA GLU A 375 15.80 -35.48 -21.69
C GLU A 375 14.44 -35.84 -21.11
N THR A 376 14.42 -36.84 -20.25
CA THR A 376 13.20 -37.30 -19.57
C THR A 376 12.73 -36.25 -18.57
N ALA A 377 13.65 -35.55 -17.89
CA ALA A 377 13.32 -34.46 -16.98
C ALA A 377 12.55 -33.32 -17.67
N ARG A 378 12.93 -32.92 -18.90
CA ARG A 378 12.18 -31.90 -19.67
C ARG A 378 10.78 -32.32 -20.10
N ARG A 379 10.56 -33.64 -20.24
CA ARG A 379 9.26 -34.24 -20.52
C ARG A 379 8.41 -34.43 -19.24
N CYS A 380 8.86 -33.93 -18.10
CA CYS A 380 8.10 -33.96 -16.86
C CYS A 380 7.37 -32.63 -16.61
N THR A 381 6.19 -32.74 -16.00
CA THR A 381 5.67 -31.69 -15.14
C THR A 381 6.17 -31.91 -13.73
N TYR A 382 6.20 -30.84 -12.92
CA TYR A 382 6.70 -30.87 -11.56
C TYR A 382 5.70 -30.23 -10.62
N THR A 383 5.46 -30.88 -9.48
CA THR A 383 4.55 -30.39 -8.44
C THR A 383 5.27 -30.46 -7.09
N VAL A 384 4.88 -29.57 -6.19
CA VAL A 384 5.31 -29.67 -4.79
C VAL A 384 4.50 -30.77 -4.12
N ASP A 385 5.20 -31.66 -3.42
CA ASP A 385 4.66 -32.81 -2.67
C ASP A 385 4.05 -33.92 -3.54
N ASP A 386 3.62 -34.98 -2.87
CA ASP A 386 2.97 -36.14 -3.48
C ASP A 386 1.58 -35.75 -3.99
N THR A 387 1.41 -35.83 -5.31
CA THR A 387 0.18 -35.39 -5.99
C THR A 387 -1.03 -36.20 -5.57
N PHE A 388 -0.88 -37.43 -5.06
CA PHE A 388 -2.02 -38.27 -4.65
C PHE A 388 -2.65 -37.85 -3.33
N VAL A 389 -1.97 -37.03 -2.53
CA VAL A 389 -2.46 -36.58 -1.21
C VAL A 389 -2.51 -35.06 -1.07
N THR A 390 -1.82 -34.32 -1.94
CA THR A 390 -1.76 -32.85 -1.88
C THR A 390 -2.62 -32.14 -2.91
N VAL A 391 -3.58 -32.85 -3.52
CA VAL A 391 -4.56 -32.26 -4.45
C VAL A 391 -5.26 -31.08 -3.78
N PRO A 392 -5.12 -29.86 -4.32
CA PRO A 392 -5.79 -28.68 -3.82
C PRO A 392 -7.30 -28.80 -4.04
N MET A 393 -8.05 -28.50 -2.98
CA MET A 393 -9.51 -28.51 -2.99
C MET A 393 -10.03 -27.15 -2.52
N GLN A 394 -11.10 -26.69 -3.16
CA GLN A 394 -11.81 -25.48 -2.79
C GLN A 394 -13.18 -25.85 -2.22
N PHE A 395 -13.43 -25.41 -0.99
CA PHE A 395 -14.68 -25.60 -0.30
C PHE A 395 -15.42 -24.27 -0.25
N ASP A 396 -16.48 -24.16 -1.03
CA ASP A 396 -17.46 -23.09 -0.91
C ASP A 396 -18.87 -23.68 -0.85
N ARG A 397 -19.82 -22.89 -0.35
CA ARG A 397 -21.19 -23.37 -0.17
C ARG A 397 -21.81 -23.94 -1.46
N ALA A 398 -21.54 -23.32 -2.60
CA ALA A 398 -22.09 -23.75 -3.88
C ALA A 398 -21.53 -25.13 -4.30
N ARG A 399 -20.22 -25.34 -4.16
CA ARG A 399 -19.57 -26.64 -4.42
C ARG A 399 -20.05 -27.72 -3.47
N VAL A 400 -20.27 -27.40 -2.20
CA VAL A 400 -20.82 -28.35 -1.22
C VAL A 400 -22.25 -28.77 -1.59
N ASP A 401 -23.09 -27.83 -2.04
CA ASP A 401 -24.46 -28.11 -2.47
C ASP A 401 -24.47 -28.97 -3.76
N VAL A 402 -23.59 -28.67 -4.73
CA VAL A 402 -23.40 -29.48 -5.96
C VAL A 402 -22.91 -30.89 -5.62
N PHE A 403 -21.92 -31.03 -4.75
CA PHE A 403 -21.41 -32.32 -4.32
C PHE A 403 -22.49 -33.14 -3.59
N THR A 404 -23.27 -32.50 -2.73
CA THR A 404 -24.40 -33.15 -2.04
C THR A 404 -25.44 -33.64 -3.05
N HIS A 405 -25.80 -32.82 -4.04
CA HIS A 405 -26.71 -33.22 -5.10
C HIS A 405 -26.17 -34.39 -5.95
N MET A 406 -24.86 -34.38 -6.26
CA MET A 406 -24.18 -35.48 -6.96
C MET A 406 -24.30 -36.79 -6.17
N LEU A 407 -24.11 -36.74 -4.84
CA LEU A 407 -24.25 -37.93 -4.00
C LEU A 407 -25.70 -38.42 -3.90
N ASP A 408 -26.71 -37.54 -3.94
CA ASP A 408 -28.14 -37.93 -3.90
C ASP A 408 -28.58 -38.63 -5.19
N THR A 409 -28.05 -38.16 -6.31
CA THR A 409 -28.38 -38.65 -7.66
C THR A 409 -27.40 -39.69 -8.20
N LEU A 410 -26.40 -40.10 -7.41
CA LEU A 410 -25.21 -40.85 -7.82
C LEU A 410 -25.53 -41.99 -8.81
N PRO A 411 -25.26 -41.81 -10.12
CA PRO A 411 -25.67 -42.77 -11.14
C PRO A 411 -24.83 -44.05 -11.09
N PRO A 412 -25.31 -45.16 -11.67
CA PRO A 412 -24.61 -46.45 -11.63
C PRO A 412 -23.20 -46.46 -12.21
N ASP A 413 -22.93 -45.55 -13.13
CA ASP A 413 -21.68 -45.35 -13.86
C ASP A 413 -20.89 -44.13 -13.37
N ALA A 414 -21.28 -43.52 -12.24
CA ALA A 414 -20.61 -42.35 -11.66
C ALA A 414 -19.09 -42.58 -11.50
N LEU A 415 -18.69 -43.76 -11.02
CA LEU A 415 -17.29 -44.17 -10.90
C LEU A 415 -17.13 -45.61 -11.40
N PRO A 416 -16.17 -45.89 -12.31
CA PRO A 416 -15.91 -47.24 -12.78
C PRO A 416 -15.61 -48.21 -11.62
N GLY A 417 -16.42 -49.25 -11.49
CA GLY A 417 -16.23 -50.31 -10.49
C GLY A 417 -16.77 -49.99 -9.09
N LEU A 418 -17.53 -48.90 -8.90
CA LEU A 418 -18.18 -48.57 -7.62
C LEU A 418 -19.18 -49.67 -7.22
N PRO A 419 -19.01 -50.33 -6.06
CA PRO A 419 -19.95 -51.34 -5.56
C PRO A 419 -21.35 -50.78 -5.32
N ALA A 420 -22.39 -51.57 -5.63
CA ALA A 420 -23.78 -51.13 -5.52
C ALA A 420 -24.19 -50.80 -4.07
N ASP A 421 -23.70 -51.57 -3.10
CA ASP A 421 -23.93 -51.36 -1.67
C ASP A 421 -23.30 -50.06 -1.15
N VAL A 422 -22.08 -49.73 -1.60
CA VAL A 422 -21.41 -48.46 -1.26
C VAL A 422 -22.17 -47.28 -1.89
N ARG A 423 -22.59 -47.41 -3.15
CA ARG A 423 -23.41 -46.40 -3.85
C ARG A 423 -24.73 -46.15 -3.12
N ASP A 424 -25.45 -47.21 -2.74
CA ASP A 424 -26.74 -47.09 -2.07
C ASP A 424 -26.59 -46.48 -0.67
N THR A 425 -25.50 -46.80 0.03
CA THR A 425 -25.12 -46.17 1.31
C THR A 425 -24.84 -44.68 1.13
N LEU A 426 -24.08 -44.29 0.10
CA LEU A 426 -23.78 -42.88 -0.17
C LEU A 426 -25.03 -42.10 -0.59
N ARG A 427 -25.97 -42.69 -1.34
CA ARG A 427 -27.22 -42.03 -1.75
C ARG A 427 -28.20 -41.80 -0.60
N ASN A 428 -28.12 -42.62 0.47
CA ASN A 428 -29.00 -42.50 1.62
C ASN A 428 -28.47 -41.47 2.64
N PRO A 429 -29.12 -40.30 2.82
CA PRO A 429 -28.71 -39.29 3.81
C PRO A 429 -28.67 -39.81 5.26
N ASP A 430 -29.47 -40.84 5.55
CA ASP A 430 -29.56 -41.48 6.87
C ASP A 430 -28.54 -42.60 7.09
N SER A 431 -27.63 -42.85 6.14
CA SER A 431 -26.53 -43.78 6.37
C SER A 431 -25.47 -43.18 7.30
N GLU A 432 -24.79 -44.03 8.08
CA GLU A 432 -23.70 -43.61 8.96
C GLU A 432 -22.58 -42.92 8.15
N LEU A 433 -22.22 -43.49 7.00
CA LEU A 433 -21.21 -42.95 6.09
C LEU A 433 -21.59 -41.55 5.57
N ARG A 434 -22.83 -41.34 5.13
CA ARG A 434 -23.29 -40.06 4.57
C ARG A 434 -23.40 -38.96 5.64
N ARG A 435 -23.86 -39.31 6.86
CA ARG A 435 -23.87 -38.37 8.00
C ARG A 435 -22.47 -37.95 8.42
N ASN A 436 -21.54 -38.91 8.52
CA ASN A 436 -20.15 -38.62 8.89
C ASN A 436 -19.46 -37.72 7.85
N LEU A 437 -19.69 -37.97 6.57
CA LEU A 437 -19.19 -37.12 5.49
C LEU A 437 -19.78 -35.70 5.54
N GLY A 438 -21.10 -35.57 5.77
CA GLY A 438 -21.75 -34.27 5.93
C GLY A 438 -21.22 -33.48 7.14
N ALA A 439 -20.98 -34.16 8.27
CA ALA A 439 -20.38 -33.54 9.47
C ALA A 439 -18.94 -33.09 9.23
N ALA A 440 -18.14 -33.86 8.49
CA ALA A 440 -16.78 -33.48 8.11
C ALA A 440 -16.77 -32.23 7.20
N LEU A 441 -17.63 -32.20 6.17
CA LEU A 441 -17.79 -31.03 5.31
C LEU A 441 -18.23 -29.78 6.09
N GLY A 442 -19.11 -29.93 7.08
CA GLY A 442 -19.56 -28.82 7.93
C GLY A 442 -18.50 -28.25 8.88
N ARG A 443 -17.36 -28.92 9.08
CA ARG A 443 -16.23 -28.42 9.87
C ARG A 443 -15.25 -27.60 9.06
N VAL A 444 -15.27 -27.72 7.74
CA VAL A 444 -14.41 -26.94 6.86
C VAL A 444 -14.99 -25.52 6.75
N PRO A 445 -14.23 -24.46 7.05
CA PRO A 445 -14.69 -23.10 6.88
C PRO A 445 -15.14 -22.81 5.45
N ASP A 446 -16.17 -21.99 5.27
CA ASP A 446 -16.60 -21.56 3.94
C ASP A 446 -15.51 -20.73 3.25
N GLY A 447 -15.24 -21.04 1.99
CA GLY A 447 -14.13 -20.47 1.21
C GLY A 447 -12.76 -21.09 1.50
N ALA A 448 -12.66 -22.14 2.33
CA ALA A 448 -11.37 -22.75 2.65
C ALA A 448 -10.72 -23.41 1.42
N GLN A 449 -9.40 -23.20 1.30
CA GLN A 449 -8.54 -23.86 0.33
C GLN A 449 -7.59 -24.79 1.08
N ILE A 450 -7.85 -26.09 1.00
CA ILE A 450 -7.08 -27.11 1.71
C ILE A 450 -6.78 -28.29 0.77
N THR A 451 -5.75 -29.05 1.10
CA THR A 451 -5.38 -30.27 0.38
C THR A 451 -6.22 -31.47 0.81
N LEU A 452 -6.25 -32.54 0.00
CA LEU A 452 -6.88 -33.81 0.36
C LEU A 452 -6.40 -34.33 1.73
N LYS A 453 -5.09 -34.30 1.97
CA LYS A 453 -4.49 -34.70 3.25
C LYS A 453 -4.94 -33.84 4.43
N GLN A 454 -5.04 -32.53 4.26
CA GLN A 454 -5.53 -31.63 5.32
C GLN A 454 -7.01 -31.88 5.62
N PHE A 455 -7.82 -32.18 4.61
CA PHE A 455 -9.19 -32.60 4.83
C PHE A 455 -9.26 -33.93 5.60
N GLU A 456 -8.44 -34.92 5.23
CA GLU A 456 -8.34 -36.20 5.96
C GLU A 456 -7.96 -35.98 7.44
N GLN A 457 -6.98 -35.12 7.72
CA GLN A 457 -6.57 -34.76 9.08
C GLN A 457 -7.71 -34.09 9.87
N LEU A 458 -8.46 -33.17 9.26
CA LEU A 458 -9.63 -32.55 9.89
C LEU A 458 -10.74 -33.57 10.21
N VAL A 459 -10.89 -34.60 9.37
CA VAL A 459 -11.85 -35.68 9.63
C VAL A 459 -11.38 -36.54 10.81
N GLU A 460 -10.09 -36.86 10.87
CA GLU A 460 -9.45 -37.65 11.95
C GLU A 460 -9.52 -36.94 13.33
N GLU A 461 -9.12 -35.68 13.40
CA GLU A 461 -9.06 -34.89 14.64
C GLU A 461 -10.41 -34.76 15.33
N GLY A 462 -11.50 -34.77 14.57
CA GLY A 462 -12.83 -34.65 15.12
C GLY A 462 -13.51 -35.98 15.51
N GLY A 463 -12.72 -37.03 15.80
CA GLY A 463 -13.13 -38.14 16.67
C GLY A 463 -13.64 -39.41 15.98
N VAL A 464 -13.32 -39.65 14.71
CA VAL A 464 -13.72 -40.87 13.98
C VAL A 464 -12.50 -41.81 13.84
N PRO A 465 -12.50 -43.02 14.43
CA PRO A 465 -11.37 -43.95 14.33
C PRO A 465 -11.07 -44.38 12.89
N GLY A 466 -9.79 -44.54 12.56
CA GLY A 466 -9.22 -44.77 11.22
C GLY A 466 -9.97 -45.74 10.29
N GLU A 467 -10.46 -46.86 10.81
CA GLU A 467 -11.16 -47.91 10.03
C GLU A 467 -12.65 -47.57 9.75
N LYS A 468 -13.18 -46.48 10.32
CA LYS A 468 -14.56 -45.97 10.18
C LYS A 468 -14.66 -44.55 9.62
N LEU A 469 -13.55 -43.96 9.20
CA LEU A 469 -13.53 -42.65 8.56
C LEU A 469 -14.27 -42.71 7.22
N ALA A 470 -15.01 -41.65 6.86
CA ALA A 470 -15.57 -41.53 5.51
C ALA A 470 -14.47 -41.62 4.43
N THR A 471 -13.25 -41.17 4.74
CA THR A 471 -12.04 -41.27 3.90
C THR A 471 -11.34 -42.64 3.98
N GLY A 472 -11.69 -43.48 4.96
CA GLY A 472 -11.28 -44.89 5.04
C GLY A 472 -12.07 -45.81 4.10
N HIS A 473 -13.20 -45.33 3.55
CA HIS A 473 -13.83 -45.96 2.39
C HIS A 473 -13.13 -45.51 1.11
N ASP A 474 -12.43 -46.44 0.45
CA ASP A 474 -11.61 -46.21 -0.74
C ASP A 474 -12.32 -45.50 -1.91
N TRP A 475 -13.66 -45.48 -1.92
CA TRP A 475 -14.49 -44.85 -2.95
C TRP A 475 -14.87 -43.39 -2.68
N VAL A 476 -14.65 -42.87 -1.47
CA VAL A 476 -14.97 -41.47 -1.12
C VAL A 476 -13.90 -40.51 -1.63
N ARG A 477 -12.61 -40.88 -1.57
CA ARG A 477 -11.52 -40.02 -2.05
C ARG A 477 -11.69 -39.60 -3.53
N PRO A 478 -11.96 -40.50 -4.49
CA PRO A 478 -12.21 -40.09 -5.88
C PRO A 478 -13.39 -39.12 -6.01
N LEU A 479 -14.47 -39.33 -5.25
CA LEU A 479 -15.64 -38.44 -5.26
C LEU A 479 -15.31 -37.05 -4.72
N LEU A 480 -14.53 -36.96 -3.63
CA LEU A 480 -14.10 -35.69 -3.07
C LEU A 480 -13.25 -34.89 -4.07
N VAL A 481 -12.28 -35.54 -4.70
CA VAL A 481 -11.44 -34.91 -5.73
C VAL A 481 -12.30 -34.42 -6.90
N ARG A 482 -13.26 -35.23 -7.36
CA ARG A 482 -14.20 -34.81 -8.40
C ARG A 482 -15.07 -33.61 -8.01
N GLY A 483 -15.55 -33.57 -6.78
CA GLY A 483 -16.46 -32.52 -6.29
C GLY A 483 -15.78 -31.21 -5.94
N PHE A 484 -14.57 -31.28 -5.37
CA PHE A 484 -13.91 -30.14 -4.76
C PHE A 484 -12.55 -29.80 -5.36
N GLY A 485 -11.98 -30.66 -6.22
CA GLY A 485 -10.69 -30.44 -6.86
C GLY A 485 -10.63 -29.08 -7.56
N ASP A 486 -9.54 -28.36 -7.33
CA ASP A 486 -9.29 -27.05 -7.92
C ASP A 486 -8.18 -27.17 -8.97
N THR A 487 -8.59 -27.36 -10.22
CA THR A 487 -7.66 -27.52 -11.36
C THR A 487 -6.85 -26.26 -11.62
N ALA A 488 -7.39 -25.08 -11.34
CA ALA A 488 -6.69 -23.81 -11.52
C ALA A 488 -5.59 -23.66 -10.46
N MET A 489 -5.93 -23.87 -9.19
CA MET A 489 -4.93 -23.86 -8.11
C MET A 489 -3.88 -24.96 -8.29
N GLN A 490 -4.26 -26.15 -8.76
CA GLN A 490 -3.30 -27.21 -9.05
C GLN A 490 -2.34 -26.81 -10.18
N ARG A 491 -2.84 -26.13 -11.21
CA ARG A 491 -2.02 -25.63 -12.31
C ARG A 491 -1.05 -24.54 -11.86
N ASP A 492 -1.47 -23.70 -10.92
CA ASP A 492 -0.59 -22.70 -10.30
C ASP A 492 0.57 -23.35 -9.53
N ARG A 493 0.35 -24.55 -8.98
CA ARG A 493 1.36 -25.33 -8.24
C ARG A 493 2.14 -26.32 -9.13
N THR A 494 1.97 -26.23 -10.45
CA THR A 494 2.65 -27.09 -11.43
C THR A 494 3.64 -26.27 -12.26
N ALA A 495 4.83 -26.82 -12.49
CA ALA A 495 5.90 -26.22 -13.29
C ALA A 495 6.42 -27.21 -14.34
N THR A 496 7.22 -26.69 -15.28
CA THR A 496 8.06 -27.51 -16.15
C THR A 496 9.53 -27.39 -15.73
N PHE A 497 10.39 -28.23 -16.30
CA PHE A 497 11.81 -28.25 -15.95
C PHE A 497 12.47 -26.86 -15.98
N ASP A 498 12.24 -26.07 -17.03
CA ASP A 498 12.88 -24.76 -17.23
C ASP A 498 12.25 -23.64 -16.37
N THR A 499 11.17 -23.91 -15.63
CA THR A 499 10.44 -22.97 -14.77
C THR A 499 10.29 -23.47 -13.33
N LEU A 500 11.15 -24.40 -12.90
CA LEU A 500 11.09 -25.03 -11.57
C LEU A 500 11.11 -24.03 -10.41
N GLU A 501 11.75 -22.87 -10.57
CA GLU A 501 11.75 -21.80 -9.57
C GLU A 501 10.37 -21.22 -9.26
N THR A 502 9.38 -21.40 -10.15
CA THR A 502 7.99 -20.98 -9.87
C THR A 502 7.32 -21.81 -8.79
N LEU A 503 7.93 -22.94 -8.38
CA LEU A 503 7.46 -23.72 -7.24
C LEU A 503 7.93 -23.17 -5.88
N LEU A 504 8.91 -22.25 -5.87
CA LEU A 504 9.50 -21.71 -4.64
C LEU A 504 8.45 -21.12 -3.66
N PRO A 505 7.44 -20.36 -4.11
CA PRO A 505 6.39 -19.84 -3.21
C PRO A 505 5.55 -20.94 -2.56
N HIS A 506 5.46 -22.11 -3.20
CA HIS A 506 4.57 -23.20 -2.80
C HIS A 506 5.25 -24.27 -1.95
N LEU A 507 6.57 -24.15 -1.72
CA LEU A 507 7.31 -25.07 -0.84
C LEU A 507 6.79 -25.03 0.61
N GLY A 508 6.07 -23.98 1.04
CA GLY A 508 5.44 -23.86 2.37
C GLY A 508 6.44 -23.62 3.51
N GLU A 509 6.16 -24.09 4.74
CA GLU A 509 7.11 -24.11 5.89
C GLU A 509 8.27 -25.11 5.70
N VAL A 510 8.77 -25.22 4.47
CA VAL A 510 10.03 -25.90 4.18
C VAL A 510 11.15 -25.18 4.91
N ASP A 511 12.24 -25.89 5.19
CA ASP A 511 13.52 -25.26 5.51
C ASP A 511 14.05 -24.53 4.27
N GLY A 512 13.35 -23.47 3.87
CA GLY A 512 13.79 -22.50 2.90
C GLY A 512 15.12 -21.89 3.34
N GLY A 513 15.44 -21.92 4.64
CA GLY A 513 16.77 -21.65 5.17
C GLY A 513 17.85 -22.54 4.56
N SER A 514 17.63 -23.86 4.42
CA SER A 514 18.57 -24.76 3.75
C SER A 514 18.69 -24.50 2.25
N LEU A 515 17.58 -24.19 1.56
CA LEU A 515 17.61 -23.86 0.14
C LEU A 515 18.29 -22.50 -0.12
N LEU A 516 18.04 -21.51 0.75
CA LEU A 516 18.71 -20.21 0.72
C LEU A 516 20.20 -20.34 1.05
N ARG A 517 20.55 -21.17 2.03
CA ARG A 517 21.95 -21.51 2.36
C ARG A 517 22.62 -22.23 1.19
N ALA A 518 21.94 -23.18 0.55
CA ALA A 518 22.42 -23.86 -0.65
C ALA A 518 22.65 -22.86 -1.79
N GLY A 519 21.71 -21.93 -2.00
CA GLY A 519 21.87 -20.77 -2.87
C GLY A 519 23.09 -19.92 -2.54
N ALA A 520 23.28 -19.58 -1.27
CA ALA A 520 24.37 -18.72 -0.80
C ALA A 520 25.75 -19.39 -0.87
N THR A 521 25.80 -20.71 -0.69
CA THR A 521 27.04 -21.49 -0.65
C THR A 521 27.37 -22.18 -1.97
N GLY A 522 26.41 -22.27 -2.90
CA GLY A 522 26.55 -22.99 -4.16
C GLY A 522 26.45 -24.51 -3.99
N GLN A 523 26.04 -24.98 -2.81
CA GLN A 523 25.75 -26.40 -2.59
C GLN A 523 24.49 -26.78 -3.36
N HIS A 524 24.54 -27.85 -4.14
CA HIS A 524 23.41 -28.33 -4.94
C HIS A 524 22.51 -29.32 -4.16
N LYS A 525 22.81 -29.54 -2.87
CA LYS A 525 22.07 -30.46 -2.01
C LYS A 525 21.46 -29.71 -0.83
N PHE A 526 20.17 -29.94 -0.58
CA PHE A 526 19.42 -29.27 0.48
C PHE A 526 18.24 -30.15 0.94
N ALA A 527 17.75 -29.88 2.15
CA ALA A 527 16.69 -30.67 2.76
C ALA A 527 15.33 -29.99 2.56
N LEU A 528 14.37 -30.75 2.04
CA LEU A 528 12.96 -30.38 2.08
C LEU A 528 12.34 -31.07 3.30
N GLN A 529 11.66 -30.35 4.19
CA GLN A 529 11.14 -30.91 5.45
C GLN A 529 10.00 -31.93 5.19
N GLY A 530 10.33 -33.21 4.99
CA GLY A 530 9.32 -34.26 4.76
C GLY A 530 8.51 -34.09 3.46
N ARG A 531 8.98 -33.21 2.58
CA ARG A 531 8.39 -32.81 1.30
C ARG A 531 9.35 -33.17 0.18
N TYR A 532 8.86 -33.52 -0.99
CA TYR A 532 9.69 -33.72 -2.18
C TYR A 532 9.02 -33.06 -3.38
N ILE A 533 9.81 -32.73 -4.41
CA ILE A 533 9.24 -32.24 -5.67
C ILE A 533 8.99 -33.45 -6.54
N GLU A 534 7.71 -33.80 -6.70
CA GLU A 534 7.29 -34.88 -7.55
C GLU A 534 7.36 -34.45 -9.02
N ALA A 535 7.69 -35.39 -9.89
CA ALA A 535 7.79 -35.20 -11.31
C ALA A 535 6.91 -36.22 -12.03
N GLN A 536 5.99 -35.76 -12.88
CA GLN A 536 5.12 -36.61 -13.67
C GLN A 536 5.65 -36.72 -15.10
N VAL A 537 6.21 -37.88 -15.44
CA VAL A 537 6.79 -38.18 -16.74
C VAL A 537 5.67 -38.34 -17.77
N GLN A 538 5.60 -37.45 -18.75
CA GLN A 538 4.50 -37.39 -19.72
C GLN A 538 4.72 -38.30 -20.93
N GLY A 539 3.73 -39.14 -21.26
CA GLY A 539 3.77 -40.09 -22.38
C GLY A 539 4.60 -41.36 -22.12
N THR A 540 4.76 -42.22 -23.13
CA THR A 540 5.36 -43.55 -22.95
C THR A 540 6.79 -43.48 -22.41
N PHE A 541 7.12 -44.31 -21.43
CA PHE A 541 8.46 -44.44 -20.85
C PHE A 541 9.16 -45.69 -21.39
N LEU A 542 10.37 -45.52 -21.90
CA LEU A 542 11.21 -46.58 -22.45
C LEU A 542 12.51 -46.61 -21.67
N PRO A 543 12.81 -47.67 -20.89
CA PRO A 543 14.03 -47.73 -20.09
C PRO A 543 15.31 -47.49 -20.89
N SER A 544 15.37 -47.99 -22.13
CA SER A 544 16.50 -47.81 -23.06
C SER A 544 16.77 -46.35 -23.44
N ARG A 545 15.71 -45.53 -23.52
CA ARG A 545 15.77 -44.11 -23.88
C ARG A 545 15.88 -43.22 -22.64
N ASP A 546 15.14 -43.52 -21.59
CA ASP A 546 14.83 -42.59 -20.50
C ASP A 546 15.71 -42.78 -19.26
N VAL A 547 16.38 -43.93 -19.11
CA VAL A 547 17.20 -44.23 -17.92
C VAL A 547 18.67 -43.93 -18.20
N ALA A 548 19.31 -43.22 -17.26
CA ALA A 548 20.75 -42.94 -17.25
C ALA A 548 21.51 -43.94 -16.36
N GLU A 549 20.94 -44.28 -15.21
CA GLU A 549 21.53 -45.19 -14.24
C GLU A 549 20.45 -46.01 -13.53
N ILE A 550 20.78 -47.26 -13.22
CA ILE A 550 19.98 -48.13 -12.35
C ILE A 550 20.77 -48.36 -11.07
N ARG A 551 20.17 -48.00 -9.93
CA ARG A 551 20.72 -48.23 -8.59
C ARG A 551 19.91 -49.31 -7.87
N MET A 552 20.58 -50.25 -7.22
CA MET A 552 19.93 -51.36 -6.51
C MET A 552 20.60 -51.66 -5.17
N ASP A 553 19.82 -52.02 -4.16
CA ASP A 553 20.38 -52.53 -2.91
C ASP A 553 20.90 -53.97 -3.10
N VAL A 554 22.10 -54.23 -2.58
CA VAL A 554 22.61 -55.61 -2.47
C VAL A 554 21.67 -56.45 -1.60
N GLY A 555 21.01 -55.85 -0.60
CA GLY A 555 19.98 -56.49 0.23
C GLY A 555 18.84 -57.14 -0.57
N ASP A 556 18.38 -56.51 -1.65
CA ASP A 556 17.33 -57.06 -2.51
C ASP A 556 17.80 -58.34 -3.25
N LEU A 557 19.10 -58.43 -3.54
CA LEU A 557 19.71 -59.66 -4.06
C LEU A 557 19.75 -60.77 -3.00
N LEU A 558 19.74 -60.44 -1.70
CA LEU A 558 19.75 -61.41 -0.59
C LEU A 558 18.39 -62.08 -0.40
N ASN A 559 17.30 -61.35 -0.65
CA ASN A 559 15.92 -61.84 -0.62
C ASN A 559 15.42 -62.34 -1.99
N TRP A 560 16.32 -62.95 -2.78
CA TRP A 560 16.04 -63.38 -4.17
C TRP A 560 14.83 -64.31 -4.33
N GLN A 561 14.50 -65.11 -3.30
CA GLN A 561 13.31 -65.98 -3.29
C GLN A 561 12.01 -65.16 -3.20
N THR A 562 12.02 -64.05 -2.45
CA THR A 562 10.88 -63.16 -2.26
C THR A 562 10.64 -62.30 -3.50
N HIS A 563 11.71 -61.83 -4.15
CA HIS A 563 11.62 -60.93 -5.32
C HIS A 563 11.76 -61.64 -6.67
N GLY A 564 11.95 -62.96 -6.68
CA GLY A 564 12.09 -63.76 -7.92
C GLY A 564 13.36 -63.46 -8.72
N VAL A 565 14.40 -62.94 -8.07
CA VAL A 565 15.71 -62.63 -8.68
C VAL A 565 16.47 -63.93 -8.95
N ASN A 566 17.06 -64.08 -10.13
CA ASN A 566 17.97 -65.18 -10.42
C ASN A 566 19.13 -64.71 -11.30
N THR A 567 20.15 -65.58 -11.46
CA THR A 567 21.37 -65.27 -12.21
C THR A 567 21.11 -64.88 -13.66
N ASP A 568 20.09 -65.48 -14.30
CA ASP A 568 19.75 -65.21 -15.70
C ASP A 568 19.13 -63.82 -15.88
N LYS A 569 18.22 -63.43 -14.98
CA LYS A 569 17.62 -62.09 -14.95
C LYS A 569 18.67 -61.02 -14.65
N MET A 570 19.56 -61.28 -13.69
CA MET A 570 20.67 -60.36 -13.38
C MET A 570 21.59 -60.15 -14.58
N ARG A 571 21.96 -61.22 -15.29
CA ARG A 571 22.73 -61.11 -16.53
C ARG A 571 21.99 -60.29 -17.58
N GLY A 572 20.68 -60.51 -17.74
CA GLY A 572 19.83 -59.74 -18.66
C GLY A 572 19.85 -58.23 -18.39
N ILE A 573 19.79 -57.82 -17.12
CA ILE A 573 19.90 -56.40 -16.74
C ILE A 573 21.27 -55.83 -17.10
N VAL A 574 22.36 -56.56 -16.80
CA VAL A 574 23.72 -56.10 -17.13
C VAL A 574 23.91 -55.95 -18.64
N GLU A 575 23.42 -56.91 -19.42
CA GLU A 575 23.49 -56.88 -20.89
C GLU A 575 22.66 -55.73 -21.46
N PHE A 576 21.42 -55.56 -20.98
CA PHE A 576 20.56 -54.45 -21.37
C PHE A 576 21.18 -53.09 -21.05
N ALA A 577 21.73 -52.95 -19.84
CA ALA A 577 22.34 -51.70 -19.39
C ALA A 577 23.55 -51.35 -20.26
N ARG A 578 24.42 -52.33 -20.54
CA ARG A 578 25.58 -52.15 -21.43
C ARG A 578 25.16 -51.81 -22.86
N ALA A 579 24.11 -52.45 -23.39
CA ALA A 579 23.65 -52.21 -24.76
C ALA A 579 23.06 -50.81 -24.97
N ASN A 580 22.58 -50.15 -23.91
CA ASN A 580 21.87 -48.87 -23.98
C ASN A 580 22.61 -47.72 -23.26
N ASP A 581 23.88 -47.91 -22.90
CA ASP A 581 24.70 -46.92 -22.17
C ASP A 581 24.05 -46.48 -20.84
N ILE A 582 23.55 -47.45 -20.08
CA ILE A 582 22.97 -47.26 -18.75
C ILE A 582 23.97 -47.70 -17.71
N LYS A 583 24.27 -46.81 -16.75
CA LYS A 583 25.15 -47.13 -15.63
C LYS A 583 24.45 -48.06 -14.64
N LEU A 584 25.17 -49.04 -14.09
CA LEU A 584 24.66 -49.95 -13.07
C LEU A 584 25.45 -49.77 -11.78
N THR A 585 24.75 -49.47 -10.69
CA THR A 585 25.34 -49.24 -9.36
C THR A 585 24.61 -50.07 -8.32
N PHE A 586 25.35 -50.81 -7.51
CA PHE A 586 24.83 -51.48 -6.32
C PHE A 586 25.23 -50.72 -5.07
N THR A 587 24.31 -50.61 -4.12
CA THR A 587 24.53 -50.01 -2.81
C THR A 587 24.36 -51.07 -1.74
N ASP A 588 25.26 -51.11 -0.77
CA ASP A 588 25.16 -52.03 0.36
C ASP A 588 24.60 -51.33 1.60
N PHE A 589 23.27 -51.33 1.76
CA PHE A 589 22.62 -50.75 2.94
C PHE A 589 22.65 -51.69 4.16
N THR A 590 22.95 -52.98 3.97
CA THR A 590 22.79 -54.05 4.98
C THR A 590 24.09 -54.50 5.63
N GLY A 591 25.24 -54.21 5.01
CA GLY A 591 26.56 -54.61 5.47
C GLY A 591 26.98 -55.96 4.88
N VAL A 592 27.80 -55.91 3.83
CA VAL A 592 28.40 -57.02 3.05
C VAL A 592 29.16 -58.06 3.91
N LYS A 593 29.40 -57.78 5.19
CA LYS A 593 30.12 -58.66 6.10
C LYS A 593 29.36 -59.97 6.41
N ASP A 594 28.03 -59.99 6.23
CA ASP A 594 27.19 -61.16 6.53
C ASP A 594 26.70 -61.94 5.29
N LEU A 595 27.27 -61.66 4.10
CA LEU A 595 26.92 -62.39 2.87
C LEU A 595 27.34 -63.87 2.92
N GLY A 596 26.45 -64.76 2.48
CA GLY A 596 26.73 -66.17 2.24
C GLY A 596 27.69 -66.41 1.05
N PRO A 597 28.24 -67.64 0.90
CA PRO A 597 29.30 -67.95 -0.07
C PRO A 597 28.93 -67.63 -1.53
N TRP A 598 27.71 -67.96 -1.94
CA TRP A 598 27.18 -67.67 -3.28
C TRP A 598 27.03 -66.16 -3.55
N GLN A 599 26.62 -65.38 -2.54
CA GLN A 599 26.39 -63.93 -2.70
C GLN A 599 27.70 -63.17 -2.87
N ARG A 600 28.76 -63.57 -2.17
CA ARG A 600 30.12 -63.06 -2.41
C ARG A 600 30.61 -63.38 -3.83
N GLN A 601 30.31 -64.57 -4.33
CA GLN A 601 30.64 -64.96 -5.70
C GLN A 601 29.87 -64.13 -6.73
N ALA A 602 28.57 -63.88 -6.54
CA ALA A 602 27.77 -63.05 -7.42
C ALA A 602 28.25 -61.58 -7.43
N CYS A 603 28.53 -61.00 -6.26
CA CYS A 603 29.09 -59.64 -6.17
C CYS A 603 30.46 -59.53 -6.86
N ALA A 604 31.35 -60.52 -6.64
CA ALA A 604 32.65 -60.56 -7.31
C ALA A 604 32.52 -60.72 -8.83
N GLN A 605 31.55 -61.49 -9.31
CA GLN A 605 31.25 -61.61 -10.74
C GLN A 605 30.73 -60.29 -11.34
N LEU A 606 29.86 -59.57 -10.63
CA LEU A 606 29.36 -58.25 -11.06
C LEU A 606 30.49 -57.22 -11.10
N GLN A 607 31.35 -57.17 -10.07
CA GLN A 607 32.54 -56.31 -10.05
C GLN A 607 33.50 -56.63 -11.20
N ALA A 608 33.73 -57.92 -11.50
CA ALA A 608 34.54 -58.35 -12.64
C ALA A 608 33.93 -57.94 -14.00
N GLN A 609 32.62 -57.66 -14.05
CA GLN A 609 31.91 -57.15 -15.22
C GLN A 609 31.90 -55.61 -15.29
N GLY A 610 32.57 -54.93 -14.36
CA GLY A 610 32.70 -53.47 -14.32
C GLY A 610 31.57 -52.75 -13.57
N VAL A 611 30.77 -53.46 -12.77
CA VAL A 611 29.66 -52.90 -12.01
C VAL A 611 30.16 -52.27 -10.71
N SER A 612 29.73 -51.04 -10.41
CA SER A 612 30.11 -50.33 -9.18
C SER A 612 29.33 -50.87 -7.99
N ILE A 613 30.02 -51.16 -6.87
CA ILE A 613 29.40 -51.49 -5.58
C ILE A 613 29.88 -50.47 -4.54
N LEU A 614 28.94 -49.70 -3.99
CA LEU A 614 29.20 -48.65 -2.99
C LEU A 614 28.92 -49.21 -1.59
N GLY A 615 29.86 -49.02 -0.67
CA GLY A 615 29.76 -49.48 0.71
C GLY A 615 29.11 -48.46 1.64
N MET A 616 28.97 -48.81 2.92
CA MET A 616 28.38 -47.92 3.93
C MET A 616 29.12 -46.58 4.08
N ASP A 617 30.45 -46.56 3.93
CA ASP A 617 31.24 -45.32 4.00
C ASP A 617 30.91 -44.35 2.85
N ASP A 618 30.68 -44.88 1.64
CA ASP A 618 30.24 -44.10 0.47
C ASP A 618 28.81 -43.55 0.69
N LEU A 619 27.94 -44.34 1.33
CA LEU A 619 26.57 -43.96 1.68
C LEU A 619 26.54 -42.84 2.74
N VAL A 620 27.43 -42.91 3.74
CA VAL A 620 27.58 -41.88 4.77
C VAL A 620 28.18 -40.59 4.19
N ALA A 621 29.19 -40.70 3.32
CA ALA A 621 29.75 -39.56 2.60
C ALA A 621 28.70 -38.87 1.71
N ALA A 622 27.77 -39.63 1.11
CA ALA A 622 26.69 -39.05 0.30
C ALA A 622 25.67 -38.24 1.13
N ARG A 623 25.47 -38.59 2.42
CA ARG A 623 24.45 -38.01 3.33
C ARG A 623 24.92 -36.80 4.15
N THR A 624 26.22 -36.67 4.41
CA THR A 624 26.77 -35.84 5.51
C THR A 624 26.65 -34.32 5.33
N ASP A 625 26.40 -33.82 4.12
CA ASP A 625 26.25 -32.37 3.88
C ASP A 625 24.80 -31.84 4.07
N VAL A 626 23.78 -32.70 4.09
CA VAL A 626 22.37 -32.29 3.94
C VAL A 626 21.54 -32.46 5.22
N THR A 627 22.02 -33.25 6.17
CA THR A 627 21.26 -33.69 7.35
C THR A 627 21.33 -32.75 8.56
N GLN A 628 21.73 -31.48 8.38
CA GLN A 628 21.72 -30.47 9.46
C GLN A 628 20.62 -29.40 9.26
N PRO A 629 19.32 -29.73 9.43
CA PRO A 629 18.22 -28.75 9.43
C PRO A 629 18.46 -27.59 10.40
N GLU A 630 19.12 -27.85 11.53
CA GLU A 630 19.45 -26.82 12.53
C GLU A 630 20.36 -25.73 11.94
N ALA A 631 21.26 -26.08 11.03
CA ALA A 631 22.09 -25.12 10.33
C ALA A 631 21.23 -24.27 9.38
N GLY A 632 20.38 -24.88 8.55
CA GLY A 632 19.43 -24.15 7.68
C GLY A 632 18.57 -23.17 8.47
N LEU A 633 18.02 -23.62 9.60
CA LEU A 633 17.23 -22.81 10.52
C LEU A 633 18.03 -21.67 11.16
N ALA A 634 19.25 -21.93 11.61
CA ALA A 634 20.13 -20.90 12.18
C ALA A 634 20.51 -19.82 11.13
N PHE A 635 20.69 -20.22 9.87
CA PHE A 635 20.91 -19.28 8.77
C PHE A 635 19.67 -18.42 8.53
N ALA A 636 18.49 -19.03 8.45
CA ALA A 636 17.23 -18.30 8.30
C ALA A 636 16.97 -17.33 9.46
N ARG A 637 17.25 -17.73 10.71
CA ARG A 637 17.11 -16.87 11.89
C ARG A 637 18.09 -15.69 11.91
N SER A 638 19.30 -15.86 11.37
CA SER A 638 20.28 -14.79 11.23
C SER A 638 20.07 -13.90 10.01
N HIS A 639 19.16 -14.28 9.11
CA HIS A 639 18.81 -13.56 7.87
C HIS A 639 17.28 -13.38 7.80
N GLN A 640 16.69 -12.93 8.92
CA GLN A 640 15.26 -12.61 9.00
C GLN A 640 14.94 -11.33 8.23
N SER A 641 13.67 -11.15 7.87
CA SER A 641 13.25 -9.98 7.11
C SER A 641 13.44 -8.70 7.95
N VAL A 642 14.03 -7.69 7.32
CA VAL A 642 14.09 -6.33 7.88
C VAL A 642 12.67 -5.79 8.14
N ALA A 643 11.70 -6.14 7.31
CA ALA A 643 10.30 -5.73 7.48
C ALA A 643 9.66 -6.39 8.71
N GLU A 644 9.92 -7.69 8.94
CA GLU A 644 9.47 -8.41 10.14
C GLU A 644 10.09 -7.81 11.41
N THR A 645 11.39 -7.51 11.37
CA THR A 645 12.11 -6.87 12.49
C THR A 645 11.50 -5.52 12.85
N ARG A 646 11.17 -4.70 11.84
CA ARG A 646 10.48 -3.41 12.04
C ARG A 646 9.06 -3.58 12.57
N ALA A 647 8.30 -4.54 12.04
CA ALA A 647 6.94 -4.80 12.49
C ALA A 647 6.90 -5.24 13.95
N GLN A 648 7.82 -6.12 14.35
CA GLN A 648 7.93 -6.55 15.75
C GLN A 648 8.42 -5.44 16.68
N ALA A 649 9.40 -4.63 16.25
CA ALA A 649 9.81 -3.45 17.02
C ALA A 649 8.64 -2.48 17.26
N ARG A 650 7.78 -2.27 16.25
CA ARG A 650 6.56 -1.46 16.38
C ARG A 650 5.53 -2.10 17.29
N ALA A 651 5.28 -3.41 17.15
CA ALA A 651 4.35 -4.16 17.99
C ALA A 651 4.76 -4.11 19.47
N LEU A 652 6.07 -4.15 19.74
CA LEU A 652 6.63 -4.01 21.08
C LEU A 652 6.24 -2.68 21.74
N VAL A 653 6.15 -1.57 21.00
CA VAL A 653 5.86 -0.25 21.59
C VAL A 653 4.40 0.22 21.48
N SER A 654 3.54 -0.53 20.77
CA SER A 654 2.16 -0.13 20.48
C SER A 654 1.11 -0.58 21.51
N GLY A 655 1.51 -1.32 22.56
CA GLY A 655 0.63 -1.87 23.59
C GLY A 655 0.38 -0.97 24.81
N ASP A 656 -0.21 -1.55 25.85
CA ASP A 656 -0.42 -0.92 27.16
C ASP A 656 0.92 -0.46 27.76
N GLY A 657 0.95 0.75 28.32
CA GLY A 657 2.13 1.33 28.95
C GLY A 657 2.63 0.55 30.17
N GLU A 658 1.75 -0.15 30.90
CA GLU A 658 2.15 -1.03 32.00
C GLU A 658 2.78 -2.33 31.50
N GLU A 659 2.14 -3.00 30.54
CA GLU A 659 2.67 -4.21 29.91
C GLU A 659 4.01 -3.93 29.22
N LEU A 660 4.12 -2.78 28.56
CA LEU A 660 5.35 -2.31 27.96
C LEU A 660 6.43 -2.05 29.00
N ASN A 661 6.14 -1.37 30.12
CA ASN A 661 7.11 -1.20 31.20
C ASN A 661 7.59 -2.55 31.73
N ALA A 662 6.69 -3.49 31.99
CA ALA A 662 7.05 -4.82 32.46
C ALA A 662 7.98 -5.55 31.47
N ARG A 663 7.70 -5.45 30.16
CA ARG A 663 8.54 -6.01 29.09
C ARG A 663 9.88 -5.28 28.93
N LEU A 664 9.91 -3.96 29.07
CA LEU A 664 11.14 -3.17 29.00
C LEU A 664 12.06 -3.49 30.19
N LEU A 665 11.49 -3.60 31.39
CA LEU A 665 12.22 -3.90 32.62
C LEU A 665 12.72 -5.36 32.65
N SER A 666 11.98 -6.32 32.08
CA SER A 666 12.41 -7.72 32.01
C SER A 666 13.57 -7.98 31.04
N LEU A 667 13.80 -7.07 30.09
CA LEU A 667 14.91 -7.13 29.14
C LEU A 667 16.20 -6.46 29.66
N LEU A 668 16.14 -5.83 30.84
CA LEU A 668 17.30 -5.29 31.53
C LEU A 668 17.93 -6.34 32.47
N PRO A 669 19.23 -6.24 32.80
CA PRO A 669 19.88 -7.19 33.68
C PRO A 669 19.20 -7.21 35.07
N PRO A 670 18.77 -8.39 35.57
CA PRO A 670 17.99 -8.50 36.80
C PRO A 670 18.74 -8.00 38.04
N ASP A 671 20.08 -8.08 38.06
CA ASP A 671 20.91 -7.71 39.22
C ASP A 671 21.38 -6.24 39.22
N SER A 672 20.87 -5.40 38.31
CA SER A 672 21.36 -4.02 38.13
C SER A 672 20.76 -2.99 39.09
N GLY A 673 19.68 -3.32 39.81
CA GLY A 673 18.89 -2.35 40.58
C GLY A 673 18.12 -1.34 39.72
N LEU A 674 18.15 -1.51 38.39
CA LEU A 674 17.46 -0.67 37.40
C LEU A 674 16.07 -1.22 37.02
N ALA A 675 15.67 -2.38 37.54
CA ALA A 675 14.44 -3.08 37.13
C ALA A 675 13.16 -2.63 37.88
N GLU A 676 13.25 -1.70 38.83
CA GLU A 676 12.14 -1.40 39.77
C GLU A 676 11.46 -0.03 39.58
N VAL A 677 11.91 0.79 38.62
CA VAL A 677 11.36 2.15 38.42
C VAL A 677 10.47 2.19 37.17
N PRO A 678 9.12 2.16 37.33
CA PRO A 678 8.22 2.28 36.19
C PRO A 678 8.31 3.69 35.60
N LEU A 679 8.54 3.78 34.28
CA LEU A 679 8.53 5.05 33.56
C LEU A 679 7.11 5.39 33.11
N ALA A 680 6.73 6.66 33.14
CA ALA A 680 5.40 7.09 32.72
C ALA A 680 5.46 8.26 31.72
N GLY A 681 4.35 8.49 31.01
CA GLY A 681 4.16 9.64 30.12
C GLY A 681 5.36 9.93 29.21
N ALA A 682 5.83 11.18 29.25
CA ALA A 682 6.86 11.67 28.33
C ALA A 682 8.24 11.00 28.52
N ALA A 683 8.53 10.42 29.70
CA ALA A 683 9.75 9.65 29.92
C ALA A 683 9.68 8.28 29.19
N LEU A 684 8.54 7.59 29.28
CA LEU A 684 8.31 6.32 28.58
C LEU A 684 8.30 6.52 27.06
N ASP A 685 7.64 7.57 26.57
CA ASP A 685 7.57 7.86 25.13
C ASP A 685 8.94 8.19 24.51
N ARG A 686 9.84 8.79 25.30
CA ARG A 686 11.23 9.00 24.91
C ARG A 686 11.99 7.68 24.76
N VAL A 687 11.79 6.73 25.68
CA VAL A 687 12.39 5.39 25.58
C VAL A 687 11.86 4.64 24.35
N LYS A 688 10.54 4.68 24.09
CA LYS A 688 9.94 4.13 22.87
C LYS A 688 10.60 4.68 21.60
N SER A 689 10.72 6.01 21.53
CA SER A 689 11.31 6.69 20.37
C SER A 689 12.78 6.30 20.18
N ARG A 690 13.57 6.31 21.25
CA ARG A 690 15.00 5.91 21.22
C ARG A 690 15.20 4.45 20.87
N PHE A 691 14.32 3.57 21.35
CA PHE A 691 14.35 2.15 20.98
C PHE A 691 14.19 1.98 19.47
N LEU A 692 13.16 2.59 18.88
CA LEU A 692 12.93 2.53 17.43
C LEU A 692 14.10 3.12 16.63
N GLU A 693 14.67 4.24 17.07
CA GLU A 693 15.87 4.83 16.45
C GLU A 693 17.09 3.89 16.52
N ASN A 694 17.29 3.21 17.64
CA ASN A 694 18.40 2.27 17.83
C ASN A 694 18.21 1.02 16.95
N VAL A 695 16.98 0.53 16.79
CA VAL A 695 16.66 -0.57 15.87
C VAL A 695 16.99 -0.17 14.43
N GLU A 696 16.56 1.01 13.98
CA GLU A 696 16.89 1.49 12.63
C GLU A 696 18.39 1.67 12.44
N ARG A 697 19.11 2.18 13.45
CA ARG A 697 20.58 2.29 13.39
C ARG A 697 21.28 0.94 13.30
N ALA A 698 20.76 -0.09 13.97
CA ALA A 698 21.31 -1.44 13.88
C ALA A 698 21.08 -2.05 12.48
N ILE A 699 19.90 -1.82 11.90
CA ILE A 699 19.59 -2.19 10.50
C ILE A 699 20.56 -1.46 9.56
N THR A 700 20.46 -0.13 9.47
CA THR A 700 21.61 0.79 9.40
C THR A 700 23.00 0.21 9.13
N SER A 701 23.63 -0.19 10.24
CA SER A 701 24.98 -0.73 10.28
C SER A 701 25.12 -2.07 9.55
N ALA A 702 24.14 -2.97 9.71
CA ALA A 702 24.13 -4.25 9.01
C ALA A 702 24.01 -4.07 7.48
N ASP A 703 23.30 -3.03 7.01
CA ASP A 703 23.26 -2.63 5.59
C ASP A 703 24.65 -2.31 5.08
N ALA A 704 25.40 -1.47 5.81
CA ALA A 704 26.72 -1.01 5.41
C ALA A 704 27.75 -2.14 5.35
N GLU A 705 27.55 -3.20 6.14
CA GLU A 705 28.46 -4.34 6.24
C GLU A 705 28.06 -5.53 5.35
N GLY A 706 26.90 -5.47 4.68
CA GLY A 706 26.39 -6.56 3.84
C GLY A 706 26.05 -7.84 4.63
N ARG A 707 25.62 -7.70 5.89
CA ARG A 707 25.29 -8.83 6.78
C ARG A 707 23.78 -8.96 6.99
N GLY A 708 23.29 -10.18 7.22
CA GLY A 708 21.94 -10.44 7.72
C GLY A 708 21.75 -9.89 9.15
N VAL A 709 20.50 -9.63 9.53
CA VAL A 709 20.16 -9.05 10.85
C VAL A 709 19.61 -10.14 11.77
N ASN A 710 20.21 -10.32 12.95
CA ASN A 710 19.64 -11.12 14.03
C ASN A 710 18.66 -10.27 14.85
N MET A 711 17.37 -10.52 14.67
CA MET A 711 16.29 -9.77 15.31
C MET A 711 16.37 -9.78 16.83
N GLU A 712 16.61 -10.93 17.46
CA GLU A 712 16.61 -11.06 18.92
C GLU A 712 17.71 -10.21 19.56
N THR A 713 18.90 -10.23 18.97
CA THR A 713 20.04 -9.41 19.43
C THR A 713 19.76 -7.92 19.21
N VAL A 714 19.27 -7.54 18.03
CA VAL A 714 18.98 -6.13 17.71
C VAL A 714 17.94 -5.54 18.65
N LEU A 715 16.84 -6.26 18.89
CA LEU A 715 15.78 -5.77 19.76
C LEU A 715 16.26 -5.67 21.22
N SER A 716 16.99 -6.67 21.72
CA SER A 716 17.53 -6.66 23.08
C SER A 716 18.52 -5.51 23.30
N ASP A 717 19.48 -5.33 22.39
CA ASP A 717 20.49 -4.28 22.48
C ASP A 717 19.88 -2.88 22.36
N ALA A 718 18.95 -2.70 21.43
CA ALA A 718 18.28 -1.42 21.20
C ALA A 718 17.44 -0.99 22.40
N ILE A 719 16.74 -1.94 23.06
CA ILE A 719 15.94 -1.68 24.27
C ILE A 719 16.85 -1.29 25.43
N ARG A 720 17.90 -2.09 25.68
CA ARG A 720 18.87 -1.80 26.74
C ARG A 720 19.47 -0.41 26.59
N ALA A 721 19.97 -0.09 25.38
CA ALA A 721 20.54 1.22 25.08
C ALA A 721 19.56 2.38 25.22
N ALA A 722 18.25 2.14 25.04
CA ALA A 722 17.23 3.17 25.17
C ALA A 722 16.80 3.40 26.64
N ALA A 723 16.74 2.34 27.46
CA ALA A 723 16.13 2.38 28.79
C ALA A 723 17.12 2.59 29.94
N GLU A 724 18.37 2.14 29.83
CA GLU A 724 19.34 2.11 30.92
C GLU A 724 19.57 3.50 31.55
N ARG A 725 20.01 4.48 30.75
CA ARG A 725 20.32 5.84 31.24
C ARG A 725 19.10 6.55 31.87
N PRO A 726 17.92 6.61 31.22
CA PRO A 726 16.73 7.20 31.83
C PRO A 726 16.38 6.58 33.19
N ILE A 727 16.41 5.26 33.32
CA ILE A 727 16.05 4.60 34.57
C ILE A 727 17.07 4.91 35.67
N THR A 728 18.38 4.81 35.39
CA THR A 728 19.43 5.19 36.36
C THR A 728 19.24 6.61 36.90
N GLN A 729 18.93 7.55 36.00
CA GLN A 729 18.67 8.94 36.38
C GLN A 729 17.43 9.08 37.27
N LYS A 730 16.32 8.39 36.94
CA LYS A 730 15.09 8.43 37.76
C LYS A 730 15.29 7.79 39.13
N THR A 731 16.03 6.70 39.23
CA THR A 731 16.37 6.07 40.52
C THR A 731 17.12 7.04 41.43
N ALA A 732 18.10 7.78 40.90
CA ALA A 732 18.84 8.77 41.67
C ALA A 732 17.95 9.92 42.16
N LEU A 733 17.07 10.44 41.29
CA LEU A 733 16.13 11.52 41.64
C LEU A 733 15.12 11.08 42.71
N LEU A 734 14.58 9.87 42.60
CA LEU A 734 13.64 9.34 43.60
C LEU A 734 14.30 9.16 44.96
N ARG A 735 15.56 8.73 45.02
CA ARG A 735 16.34 8.64 46.26
C ARG A 735 16.52 10.03 46.89
N ASP A 736 16.92 11.03 46.10
CA ASP A 736 17.11 12.39 46.62
C ASP A 736 15.78 13.03 47.05
N MET A 737 14.66 12.68 46.41
CA MET A 737 13.31 13.16 46.77
C MET A 737 12.92 12.78 48.20
N GLU A 738 13.43 11.68 48.75
CA GLU A 738 13.17 11.26 50.13
C GLU A 738 13.62 12.31 51.17
N THR A 739 14.57 13.17 50.80
CA THR A 739 15.11 14.24 51.66
C THR A 739 14.27 15.53 51.65
N LEU A 740 13.24 15.61 50.79
CA LEU A 740 12.43 16.82 50.63
C LEU A 740 11.25 16.87 51.61
N HIS A 741 10.94 18.09 52.06
CA HIS A 741 9.81 18.39 52.92
C HIS A 741 8.53 18.62 52.09
N PHE A 742 7.46 17.90 52.42
CA PHE A 742 6.11 18.11 51.89
C PHE A 742 5.14 18.27 53.06
N ASP A 743 4.10 19.09 52.91
CA ASP A 743 3.15 19.34 54.00
C ASP A 743 2.18 18.18 54.20
N ASN A 744 1.96 17.36 53.17
CA ASN A 744 1.17 16.13 53.25
C ASN A 744 1.61 15.07 52.22
N GLU A 745 1.07 13.85 52.39
CA GLU A 745 1.41 12.71 51.53
C GLU A 745 0.88 12.85 50.10
N ALA A 746 -0.23 13.56 49.89
CA ALA A 746 -0.79 13.79 48.56
C ALA A 746 0.16 14.64 47.69
N GLN A 747 0.79 15.67 48.27
CA GLN A 747 1.84 16.45 47.62
C GLN A 747 3.06 15.61 47.29
N ARG A 748 3.53 14.77 48.23
CA ARG A 748 4.65 13.84 48.01
C ARG A 748 4.37 12.87 46.84
N ALA A 749 3.17 12.29 46.81
CA ALA A 749 2.74 11.37 45.76
C ALA A 749 2.66 12.06 44.39
N ALA A 750 2.09 13.27 44.32
CA ALA A 750 1.99 14.05 43.09
C ALA A 750 3.38 14.43 42.55
N PHE A 751 4.30 14.84 43.44
CA PHE A 751 5.68 15.15 43.07
C PHE A 751 6.42 13.91 42.55
N ARG A 752 6.25 12.75 43.20
CA ARG A 752 6.81 11.46 42.75
C ARG A 752 6.34 11.10 41.34
N SER A 753 5.04 11.25 41.07
CA SER A 753 4.44 10.98 39.74
C SER A 753 5.04 11.87 38.65
N TRP A 754 5.29 13.14 38.97
CA TRP A 754 6.00 14.03 38.07
C TRP A 754 7.46 13.60 37.84
N VAL A 755 8.21 13.20 38.89
CA VAL A 755 9.60 12.76 38.75
C VAL A 755 9.71 11.60 37.76
N ILE A 756 8.85 10.57 37.85
CA ILE A 756 8.89 9.39 36.96
C ILE A 756 8.39 9.68 35.54
N SER A 757 7.58 10.74 35.34
CA SER A 757 7.03 11.11 34.03
C SER A 757 7.81 12.20 33.30
N ALA A 758 8.63 12.99 34.02
CA ALA A 758 9.33 14.13 33.45
C ALA A 758 10.37 13.73 32.39
N ARG A 759 10.28 14.33 31.20
CA ARG A 759 11.17 14.03 30.05
C ARG A 759 12.64 14.44 30.27
N ALA A 760 12.86 15.56 30.97
CA ALA A 760 14.15 16.27 31.02
C ALA A 760 14.42 16.86 32.41
N LEU A 761 14.16 16.08 33.47
CA LEU A 761 14.66 16.36 34.81
C LEU A 761 16.00 15.65 34.95
N THR A 762 17.08 16.42 35.08
CA THR A 762 18.44 15.93 34.83
C THR A 762 19.24 15.72 36.11
N THR A 763 19.02 16.56 37.12
CA THR A 763 19.80 16.51 38.37
C THR A 763 18.94 16.69 39.61
N PRO A 764 19.38 16.17 40.77
CA PRO A 764 18.68 16.45 42.03
C PRO A 764 18.69 17.92 42.45
N LEU A 765 19.69 18.70 41.99
CA LEU A 765 19.76 20.13 42.28
C LEU A 765 18.62 20.91 41.59
N GLU A 766 18.37 20.61 40.32
CA GLU A 766 17.25 21.13 39.53
C GLU A 766 15.90 20.76 40.20
N MET A 767 15.73 19.49 40.58
CA MET A 767 14.55 19.02 41.30
C MET A 767 14.31 19.78 42.62
N ARG A 768 15.37 20.01 43.40
CA ARG A 768 15.31 20.78 44.66
C ARG A 768 14.89 22.23 44.44
N MET A 769 15.43 22.88 43.41
CA MET A 769 15.09 24.26 43.06
C MET A 769 13.61 24.39 42.72
N ILE A 770 13.10 23.53 41.81
CA ILE A 770 11.69 23.51 41.40
C ILE A 770 10.81 23.25 42.63
N HIS A 771 11.15 22.24 43.44
CA HIS A 771 10.40 21.90 44.64
C HIS A 771 10.30 23.07 45.62
N ALA A 772 11.43 23.68 45.98
CA ALA A 772 11.47 24.75 46.97
C ALA A 772 10.66 25.98 46.52
N ASN A 773 10.79 26.39 45.25
CA ASN A 773 10.07 27.54 44.72
C ASN A 773 8.57 27.25 44.50
N ALA A 774 8.21 26.02 44.11
CA ALA A 774 6.82 25.61 44.00
C ALA A 774 6.13 25.60 45.37
N MET A 775 6.75 25.00 46.39
CA MET A 775 6.23 25.01 47.78
C MET A 775 6.10 26.45 48.33
N ALA A 776 7.08 27.31 48.08
CA ALA A 776 7.00 28.72 48.48
C ALA A 776 5.84 29.45 47.77
N GLN A 777 5.58 29.13 46.50
CA GLN A 777 4.46 29.70 45.75
C GLN A 777 3.11 29.18 46.23
N VAL A 778 3.00 27.90 46.58
CA VAL A 778 1.82 27.32 47.24
C VAL A 778 1.52 28.11 48.53
N ALA A 779 2.52 28.32 49.38
CA ALA A 779 2.35 29.09 50.62
C ALA A 779 1.93 30.56 50.37
N ARG A 780 2.38 31.19 49.27
CA ARG A 780 1.90 32.54 48.86
C ARG A 780 0.42 32.51 48.48
N MET A 781 0.02 31.54 47.67
CA MET A 781 -1.38 31.36 47.24
C MET A 781 -2.30 31.05 48.43
N GLU A 782 -1.83 30.28 49.41
CA GLU A 782 -2.56 30.01 50.65
C GLU A 782 -2.73 31.25 51.52
N ARG A 783 -1.72 32.12 51.61
CA ARG A 783 -1.82 33.41 52.33
C ARG A 783 -2.81 34.38 51.68
N LEU A 784 -2.90 34.39 50.35
CA LEU A 784 -3.86 35.22 49.61
C LEU A 784 -5.32 34.83 49.90
N GLY A 785 -5.57 33.54 50.15
CA GLY A 785 -6.92 33.02 50.32
C GLY A 785 -7.75 33.03 49.02
N PRO A 786 -9.06 32.75 49.10
CA PRO A 786 -9.93 32.72 47.93
C PRO A 786 -10.23 34.13 47.41
N ASN A 787 -10.31 34.29 46.07
CA ASN A 787 -10.70 35.53 45.37
C ASN A 787 -9.89 36.78 45.79
N PRO A 788 -8.55 36.76 45.76
CA PRO A 788 -7.75 37.91 46.11
C PRO A 788 -7.94 39.10 45.14
N PRO A 789 -7.79 40.36 45.60
CA PRO A 789 -7.82 41.51 44.72
C PRO A 789 -6.61 41.50 43.76
N LEU A 790 -6.79 42.12 42.58
CA LEU A 790 -5.81 42.04 41.49
C LEU A 790 -4.41 42.55 41.87
N ASP A 791 -4.32 43.59 42.68
CA ASP A 791 -3.07 44.21 43.11
C ASP A 791 -2.28 43.30 44.08
N ALA A 792 -2.97 42.63 45.01
CA ALA A 792 -2.37 41.63 45.89
C ALA A 792 -1.91 40.39 45.11
N LEU A 793 -2.75 39.92 44.17
CA LEU A 793 -2.44 38.80 43.29
C LEU A 793 -1.19 39.09 42.44
N ALA A 794 -1.14 40.24 41.77
CA ALA A 794 0.00 40.66 40.95
C ALA A 794 1.30 40.78 41.78
N ARG A 795 1.21 41.31 43.00
CA ARG A 795 2.36 41.50 43.89
C ARG A 795 2.96 40.19 44.39
N GLU A 796 2.14 39.25 44.84
CA GLU A 796 2.63 37.95 45.35
C GLU A 796 3.20 37.09 44.22
N PHE A 797 2.59 37.11 43.03
CA PHE A 797 3.15 36.42 41.85
C PHE A 797 4.45 37.09 41.36
N ALA A 798 4.54 38.43 41.34
CA ALA A 798 5.78 39.13 41.00
C ALA A 798 6.91 38.82 42.00
N THR A 799 6.56 38.72 43.28
CA THR A 799 7.50 38.29 44.33
C THR A 799 7.94 36.83 44.14
N GLY A 800 7.04 35.95 43.73
CA GLY A 800 7.37 34.57 43.35
C GLY A 800 8.35 34.50 42.19
N VAL A 801 8.09 35.29 41.14
CA VAL A 801 8.95 35.39 39.96
C VAL A 801 10.34 35.89 40.30
N GLY A 802 10.46 36.95 41.11
CA GLY A 802 11.76 37.47 41.53
C GLY A 802 12.58 36.46 42.34
N ASN A 803 11.95 35.74 43.27
CA ASN A 803 12.64 34.71 44.08
C ASN A 803 13.09 33.50 43.24
N LEU A 804 12.26 33.10 42.27
CA LEU A 804 12.62 32.03 41.34
C LEU A 804 13.77 32.47 40.41
N GLY A 805 13.78 33.72 39.95
CA GLY A 805 14.90 34.28 39.20
C GLY A 805 16.23 34.16 39.94
N VAL A 806 16.27 34.57 41.22
CA VAL A 806 17.47 34.42 42.08
C VAL A 806 17.86 32.95 42.25
N SER A 807 16.89 32.04 42.38
CA SER A 807 17.15 30.60 42.51
C SER A 807 17.72 30.01 41.22
N ILE A 808 17.20 30.42 40.06
CA ILE A 808 17.70 30.01 38.74
C ILE A 808 19.11 30.55 38.52
N ASP A 809 19.41 31.79 38.89
CA ASP A 809 20.77 32.34 38.79
C ASP A 809 21.76 31.57 39.68
N ALA A 810 21.34 31.21 40.90
CA ALA A 810 22.15 30.38 41.81
C ALA A 810 22.35 28.95 41.28
N PHE A 811 21.34 28.38 40.61
CA PHE A 811 21.42 27.08 39.93
C PHE A 811 22.36 27.14 38.73
N ARG A 812 22.24 28.18 37.89
CA ARG A 812 23.08 28.44 36.73
C ARG A 812 24.55 28.59 37.11
N ALA A 813 24.84 29.23 38.25
CA ALA A 813 26.21 29.35 38.76
C ALA A 813 26.85 28.01 39.18
N GLN A 814 26.04 26.97 39.40
CA GLN A 814 26.47 25.63 39.82
C GLN A 814 26.39 24.59 38.69
N THR A 815 25.93 25.00 37.50
CA THR A 815 25.82 24.15 36.29
C THR A 815 26.76 24.66 35.20
N ASN A 816 27.12 23.78 34.25
CA ASN A 816 28.03 24.15 33.17
C ASN A 816 27.35 25.20 32.25
N PRO A 817 27.95 26.38 31.99
CA PRO A 817 27.36 27.42 31.16
C PRO A 817 27.04 26.99 29.72
N GLU A 818 27.71 25.95 29.20
CA GLU A 818 27.43 25.38 27.86
C GLU A 818 26.16 24.51 27.83
N GLU A 819 25.60 24.14 28.99
CA GLU A 819 24.46 23.24 29.12
C GLU A 819 23.14 23.97 29.50
N PHE A 820 23.17 25.28 29.81
CA PHE A 820 22.01 26.05 30.29
C PHE A 820 21.87 27.41 29.60
N GLY A 821 21.00 27.48 28.60
CA GLY A 821 20.73 28.64 27.75
C GLY A 821 19.53 29.50 28.16
N PRO A 822 19.22 30.57 27.40
CA PRO A 822 18.12 31.50 27.71
C PRO A 822 16.73 30.83 27.72
N ASP A 823 16.51 29.84 26.85
CA ASP A 823 15.24 29.10 26.77
C ASP A 823 15.05 28.13 27.95
N ASP A 824 16.13 27.76 28.63
CA ASP A 824 16.09 26.90 29.82
C ASP A 824 15.57 27.67 31.04
N VAL A 825 15.88 28.97 31.17
CA VAL A 825 15.32 29.84 32.21
C VAL A 825 13.80 29.85 32.13
N PHE A 826 13.24 30.11 30.95
CA PHE A 826 11.80 30.09 30.71
C PHE A 826 11.17 28.72 31.01
N THR A 827 11.85 27.64 30.62
CA THR A 827 11.42 26.27 30.90
C THR A 827 11.30 25.99 32.40
N GLU A 828 12.24 26.49 33.21
CA GLU A 828 12.23 26.33 34.67
C GLU A 828 11.13 27.16 35.35
N PHE A 829 10.83 28.36 34.86
CA PHE A 829 9.64 29.12 35.28
C PHE A 829 8.36 28.33 35.05
N ASN A 830 8.21 27.72 33.88
CA ASN A 830 7.02 26.97 33.51
C ASN A 830 6.86 25.71 34.37
N ARG A 831 7.93 24.93 34.51
CA ARG A 831 7.93 23.71 35.35
C ARG A 831 7.57 24.02 36.80
N THR A 832 8.12 25.10 37.33
CA THR A 832 7.83 25.54 38.70
C THR A 832 6.39 26.02 38.86
N ALA A 833 5.85 26.77 37.88
CA ALA A 833 4.45 27.22 37.89
C ALA A 833 3.45 26.05 37.83
N PHE A 834 3.69 25.07 36.96
CA PHE A 834 2.89 23.85 36.87
C PHE A 834 3.00 23.01 38.13
N MET A 835 4.21 22.85 38.67
CA MET A 835 4.41 22.11 39.90
C MET A 835 3.70 22.78 41.10
N ALA A 836 3.76 24.11 41.21
CA ALA A 836 3.03 24.84 42.23
C ALA A 836 1.50 24.62 42.12
N ALA A 837 0.96 24.58 40.90
CA ALA A 837 -0.45 24.26 40.67
C ALA A 837 -0.80 22.82 41.08
N THR A 838 0.01 21.85 40.69
CA THR A 838 -0.15 20.43 41.08
C THR A 838 -0.09 20.24 42.58
N LEU A 839 0.89 20.87 43.26
CA LEU A 839 1.04 20.78 44.71
C LEU A 839 -0.07 21.51 45.47
N LEU A 840 -0.55 22.66 44.98
CA LEU A 840 -1.70 23.36 45.56
C LEU A 840 -2.98 22.52 45.42
N HIS A 841 -3.21 21.91 44.26
CA HIS A 841 -4.36 21.02 44.06
C HIS A 841 -4.27 19.80 44.98
N ALA A 842 -3.10 19.18 45.09
CA ALA A 842 -2.89 18.02 45.94
C ALA A 842 -3.08 18.33 47.44
N SER A 843 -2.74 19.55 47.90
CA SER A 843 -2.94 19.94 49.31
C SER A 843 -4.32 20.54 49.61
N ASN A 844 -4.87 21.36 48.72
CA ASN A 844 -6.11 22.09 48.92
C ASN A 844 -6.89 22.30 47.60
N PRO A 845 -7.65 21.30 47.14
CA PRO A 845 -8.40 21.36 45.88
C PRO A 845 -9.42 22.52 45.81
N ALA A 846 -10.01 22.90 46.95
CA ALA A 846 -10.99 23.98 47.01
C ALA A 846 -10.35 25.35 46.74
N LEU A 847 -9.19 25.61 47.37
CA LEU A 847 -8.43 26.83 47.11
C LEU A 847 -7.88 26.85 45.68
N ALA A 848 -7.45 25.70 45.14
CA ALA A 848 -7.03 25.59 43.74
C ALA A 848 -8.13 26.06 42.77
N GLY A 849 -9.39 25.70 43.02
CA GLY A 849 -10.54 26.16 42.23
C GLY A 849 -10.74 27.67 42.30
N SER A 850 -10.78 28.24 43.51
CA SER A 850 -10.96 29.69 43.71
C SER A 850 -9.79 30.52 43.16
N MET A 851 -8.55 30.00 43.24
CA MET A 851 -7.37 30.65 42.69
C MET A 851 -7.39 30.66 41.16
N LEU A 852 -7.85 29.58 40.54
CA LEU A 852 -8.08 29.55 39.09
C LEU A 852 -9.13 30.59 38.68
N GLU A 853 -10.23 30.73 39.42
CA GLU A 853 -11.27 31.73 39.16
C GLU A 853 -10.72 33.16 39.29
N ALA A 854 -9.88 33.44 40.29
CA ALA A 854 -9.23 34.73 40.46
C ALA A 854 -8.25 35.04 39.30
N LEU A 855 -7.42 34.06 38.91
CA LEU A 855 -6.53 34.17 37.76
C LEU A 855 -7.31 34.34 36.45
N GLU A 856 -8.50 33.75 36.33
CA GLU A 856 -9.35 33.88 35.15
C GLU A 856 -10.32 35.06 35.18
N SER A 857 -10.24 35.92 36.19
CA SER A 857 -11.01 37.16 36.23
C SER A 857 -10.66 38.08 35.03
N PRO A 858 -11.60 38.89 34.51
CA PRO A 858 -11.33 39.79 33.38
C PRO A 858 -10.13 40.70 33.62
N ALA A 859 -9.95 41.17 34.86
CA ALA A 859 -8.87 42.06 35.23
C ALA A 859 -7.51 41.34 35.25
N ALA A 860 -7.45 40.09 35.73
CA ALA A 860 -6.24 39.28 35.70
C ALA A 860 -5.87 38.82 34.28
N ARG A 861 -6.85 38.50 33.44
CA ARG A 861 -6.62 38.24 32.00
C ARG A 861 -6.04 39.47 31.30
N ASN A 862 -6.61 40.65 31.52
CA ASN A 862 -6.08 41.89 30.96
C ASN A 862 -4.66 42.18 31.46
N LEU A 863 -4.36 41.94 32.74
CA LEU A 863 -3.02 42.10 33.30
C LEU A 863 -2.00 41.19 32.60
N ARG A 864 -2.30 39.90 32.41
CA ARG A 864 -1.40 38.99 31.67
C ARG A 864 -1.23 39.42 30.21
N GLY A 865 -2.32 39.85 29.56
CA GLY A 865 -2.27 40.31 28.17
C GLY A 865 -1.41 41.57 28.00
N VAL A 866 -1.48 42.50 28.96
CA VAL A 866 -0.61 43.67 29.02
C VAL A 866 0.85 43.26 29.24
N CYS A 867 1.12 42.33 30.17
CA CYS A 867 2.48 41.80 30.38
C CYS A 867 3.09 41.20 29.10
N PHE A 868 2.30 40.44 28.32
CA PHE A 868 2.74 39.93 27.03
C PHE A 868 3.00 41.01 25.99
N LYS A 869 2.14 42.03 25.94
CA LYS A 869 2.30 43.13 24.98
C LYS A 869 3.48 44.05 25.31
N LEU A 870 3.78 44.22 26.59
CA LEU A 870 5.00 44.90 27.04
C LEU A 870 6.27 44.17 26.60
N HIS A 871 6.19 42.87 26.35
CA HIS A 871 7.31 42.06 25.87
C HIS A 871 7.56 42.15 24.34
N ASP A 872 6.79 42.95 23.58
CA ASP A 872 7.11 43.22 22.18
C ASP A 872 8.51 43.90 22.07
N PRO A 873 9.45 43.38 21.26
CA PRO A 873 10.78 43.96 21.07
C PRO A 873 10.77 45.45 20.69
N ALA A 874 9.69 45.94 20.06
CA ALA A 874 9.51 47.35 19.75
C ALA A 874 9.43 48.25 21.00
N ASN A 875 9.08 47.68 22.16
CA ASN A 875 8.95 48.38 23.43
C ASN A 875 10.23 48.33 24.29
N ASP A 876 11.20 47.46 23.97
CA ASP A 876 12.46 47.30 24.73
C ASP A 876 13.23 48.63 24.97
N PRO A 877 13.29 49.60 24.03
CA PRO A 877 13.99 50.87 24.24
C PRO A 877 13.29 51.82 25.23
N LEU A 878 12.03 51.55 25.61
CA LEU A 878 11.16 52.47 26.34
C LEU A 878 11.14 52.21 27.86
N PHE A 879 11.77 51.12 28.33
CA PHE A 879 11.71 50.70 29.74
C PHE A 879 13.08 50.24 30.28
N PRO A 880 13.36 50.34 31.60
CA PRO A 880 14.52 49.71 32.23
C PRO A 880 14.47 48.17 32.12
N SER A 881 15.62 47.52 31.88
CA SER A 881 15.74 46.07 31.63
C SER A 881 15.11 45.16 32.70
N ASP A 882 15.19 45.56 33.97
CA ASP A 882 14.82 44.71 35.10
C ASP A 882 13.30 44.71 35.35
N GLY A 883 12.63 45.82 35.03
CA GLY A 883 11.17 45.94 35.15
C GLY A 883 10.42 45.22 34.02
N LEU A 884 10.94 45.29 32.80
CA LEU A 884 10.35 44.64 31.63
C LEU A 884 10.47 43.11 31.68
N SER A 885 11.63 42.60 32.11
CA SER A 885 11.85 41.16 32.30
C SER A 885 10.94 40.58 33.38
N THR A 886 10.78 41.29 34.51
CA THR A 886 9.84 40.89 35.58
C THR A 886 8.38 40.89 35.10
N ALA A 887 7.97 41.89 34.30
CA ALA A 887 6.61 41.94 33.74
C ALA A 887 6.34 40.76 32.80
N ARG A 888 7.29 40.41 31.93
CA ARG A 888 7.23 39.24 31.05
C ARG A 888 7.02 37.96 31.86
N PHE A 889 7.95 37.64 32.77
CA PHE A 889 7.88 36.42 33.55
C PHE A 889 6.67 36.37 34.50
N LEU A 890 6.17 37.52 34.97
CA LEU A 890 4.91 37.59 35.72
C LEU A 890 3.71 37.11 34.89
N GLY A 891 3.57 37.62 33.66
CA GLY A 891 2.48 37.22 32.76
C GLY A 891 2.49 35.73 32.46
N ASP A 892 3.68 35.20 32.14
CA ASP A 892 3.90 33.78 31.88
C ASP A 892 3.63 32.91 33.11
N PHE A 893 4.22 33.25 34.25
CA PHE A 893 4.10 32.46 35.48
C PHE A 893 2.64 32.37 35.94
N MET A 894 1.90 33.48 35.89
CA MET A 894 0.44 33.47 36.16
C MET A 894 -0.33 32.61 35.16
N ASN A 895 0.01 32.67 33.87
CA ASN A 895 -0.65 31.91 32.82
C ASN A 895 -0.43 30.39 32.97
N TYR A 896 0.80 29.98 33.28
CA TYR A 896 1.14 28.57 33.46
C TYR A 896 0.61 28.00 34.76
N THR A 897 0.56 28.78 35.85
CA THR A 897 -0.16 28.37 37.06
C THR A 897 -1.66 28.18 36.79
N ALA A 898 -2.31 29.12 36.08
CA ALA A 898 -3.72 28.95 35.69
C ALA A 898 -3.94 27.72 34.80
N THR A 899 -3.04 27.49 33.84
CA THR A 899 -3.10 26.33 32.94
C THR A 899 -2.92 25.02 33.72
N GLY A 900 -1.96 24.97 34.64
CA GLY A 900 -1.73 23.83 35.51
C GLY A 900 -2.94 23.54 36.39
N LEU A 901 -3.52 24.56 37.02
CA LEU A 901 -4.72 24.40 37.86
C LEU A 901 -5.91 23.90 37.05
N ALA A 902 -6.15 24.45 35.85
CA ALA A 902 -7.20 23.99 34.96
C ALA A 902 -7.01 22.52 34.58
N GLN A 903 -5.78 22.10 34.26
CA GLN A 903 -5.47 20.71 33.95
C GLN A 903 -5.73 19.77 35.14
N GLN A 904 -5.33 20.15 36.35
CA GLN A 904 -5.56 19.32 37.54
C GLN A 904 -7.05 19.24 37.93
N LEU A 905 -7.83 20.26 37.60
CA LEU A 905 -9.26 20.34 37.88
C LEU A 905 -10.14 19.84 36.72
N ASP A 906 -9.55 19.29 35.66
CA ASP A 906 -10.24 18.87 34.43
C ASP A 906 -11.14 19.97 33.83
N ARG A 907 -10.66 21.22 33.87
CA ARG A 907 -11.32 22.39 33.29
C ARG A 907 -10.68 22.76 31.94
N PRO A 908 -11.44 23.42 31.04
CA PRO A 908 -10.88 23.92 29.77
C PRO A 908 -9.64 24.75 30.01
N LYS A 909 -8.64 24.59 29.12
CA LYS A 909 -7.41 25.38 29.16
C LYS A 909 -7.76 26.88 29.17
N PRO A 910 -7.16 27.68 30.06
CA PRO A 910 -7.34 29.12 30.07
C PRO A 910 -7.12 29.73 28.68
N GLN A 911 -7.99 30.68 28.31
CA GLN A 911 -7.82 31.40 27.05
C GLN A 911 -6.53 32.22 27.12
N GLN A 912 -5.77 32.25 26.02
CA GLN A 912 -4.61 33.13 25.96
C GLN A 912 -5.06 34.59 26.09
N PRO A 913 -4.43 35.38 26.97
CA PRO A 913 -4.91 36.71 27.27
C PRO A 913 -4.55 37.68 26.14
N GLY A 914 -5.56 38.15 25.42
CA GLY A 914 -5.44 39.14 24.35
C GLY A 914 -5.82 40.54 24.84
N PHE A 915 -4.87 41.28 25.40
CA PHE A 915 -5.03 42.74 25.48
C PHE A 915 -4.80 43.32 24.07
N ALA A 916 -5.87 43.38 23.28
CA ALA A 916 -5.80 43.74 21.87
C ALA A 916 -5.59 45.25 21.64
N ALA A 917 -6.11 46.10 22.53
CA ALA A 917 -6.03 47.55 22.39
C ALA A 917 -4.58 48.08 22.53
N PRO A 918 -4.24 49.23 21.94
CA PRO A 918 -2.96 49.90 22.21
C PRO A 918 -2.76 50.15 23.72
N LEU A 919 -1.51 50.18 24.19
CA LEU A 919 -1.17 50.34 25.61
C LEU A 919 -1.73 51.64 26.24
N ASP A 920 -1.98 52.67 25.42
CA ASP A 920 -2.68 53.91 25.80
C ASP A 920 -4.11 53.67 26.35
N TYR A 921 -4.76 52.56 25.95
CA TYR A 921 -6.13 52.21 26.36
C TYR A 921 -6.15 51.18 27.51
N MET A 922 -5.04 51.01 28.22
CA MET A 922 -4.95 50.09 29.36
C MET A 922 -5.94 50.46 30.48
N PRO A 923 -6.70 49.50 31.04
CA PRO A 923 -7.60 49.77 32.15
C PRO A 923 -6.87 50.34 33.37
N PRO A 924 -7.42 51.36 34.07
CA PRO A 924 -6.78 51.96 35.25
C PRO A 924 -6.45 50.96 36.36
N THR A 925 -7.29 49.94 36.53
CA THR A 925 -7.10 48.87 37.51
C THR A 925 -5.88 48.01 37.22
N VAL A 926 -5.65 47.68 35.95
CA VAL A 926 -4.47 46.92 35.48
C VAL A 926 -3.21 47.77 35.59
N ARG A 927 -3.30 49.03 35.17
CA ARG A 927 -2.22 50.01 35.24
C ARG A 927 -1.74 50.22 36.67
N GLY A 928 -2.67 50.38 37.61
CA GLY A 928 -2.38 50.49 39.04
C GLY A 928 -1.78 49.21 39.64
N ALA A 929 -2.30 48.04 39.28
CA ALA A 929 -1.78 46.76 39.76
C ALA A 929 -0.33 46.50 39.30
N LEU A 930 -0.01 46.80 38.03
CA LEU A 930 1.36 46.69 37.50
C LEU A 930 2.31 47.68 38.17
N GLY A 931 1.89 48.94 38.35
CA GLY A 931 2.69 49.95 39.04
C GLY A 931 2.97 49.61 40.52
N ALA A 932 2.05 48.91 41.18
CA ALA A 932 2.22 48.46 42.56
C ALA A 932 3.06 47.17 42.69
N ALA A 933 3.01 46.28 41.69
CA ALA A 933 3.72 45.00 41.69
C ALA A 933 5.17 45.11 41.22
N ILE A 934 5.48 46.03 40.29
CA ILE A 934 6.79 46.17 39.66
C ILE A 934 7.32 47.60 39.88
N PRO A 935 8.36 47.78 40.70
CA PRO A 935 8.93 49.10 40.98
C PRO A 935 9.35 49.85 39.69
N GLY A 936 8.91 51.11 39.55
CA GLY A 936 9.28 51.99 38.44
C GLY A 936 8.48 51.83 37.14
N LEU A 937 7.73 50.73 36.95
CA LEU A 937 7.00 50.47 35.71
C LEU A 937 5.83 51.45 35.48
N GLY A 938 5.13 51.86 36.55
CA GLY A 938 4.00 52.79 36.44
C GLY A 938 4.38 54.14 35.84
N ALA A 939 5.50 54.73 36.28
CA ALA A 939 5.99 56.01 35.76
C ALA A 939 6.40 55.93 34.28
N ALA A 940 6.96 54.79 33.86
CA ALA A 940 7.34 54.57 32.46
C ALA A 940 6.10 54.42 31.55
N LEU A 941 5.07 53.70 32.01
CA LEU A 941 3.79 53.59 31.30
C LEU A 941 3.14 54.96 31.09
N ASP A 942 3.15 55.83 32.11
CA ASP A 942 2.57 57.18 32.03
C ASP A 942 3.32 58.11 31.08
N THR A 943 4.62 57.87 30.86
CA THR A 943 5.44 58.67 29.95
C THR A 943 5.27 58.25 28.49
N HIS A 944 5.25 56.94 28.23
CA HIS A 944 5.30 56.41 26.86
C HIS A 944 3.92 56.03 26.29
N PHE A 945 2.92 55.79 27.15
CA PHE A 945 1.59 55.35 26.75
C PHE A 945 0.47 56.09 27.51
N PRO A 946 0.25 57.39 27.23
CA PRO A 946 -0.71 58.22 27.97
C PRO A 946 -2.14 57.70 27.81
N ALA A 947 -2.93 57.76 28.88
CA ALA A 947 -4.27 57.15 28.93
C ALA A 947 -5.26 57.80 27.93
N LYS A 948 -5.95 56.98 27.12
CA LYS A 948 -7.04 57.37 26.20
C LYS A 948 -8.35 56.64 26.53
N ALA A 949 -9.50 57.29 26.26
CA ALA A 949 -10.83 56.71 26.48
C ALA A 949 -11.46 56.22 25.16
N PRO A 950 -11.93 54.96 25.04
CA PRO A 950 -12.66 54.47 23.87
C PRO A 950 -14.11 55.00 23.84
N ARG A 951 -14.73 55.06 22.64
CA ARG A 951 -16.17 55.39 22.48
C ARG A 951 -17.05 54.27 23.03
N THR A 952 -18.21 54.59 23.59
CA THR A 952 -19.12 53.60 24.20
C THR A 952 -20.32 53.32 23.29
N ILE A 953 -20.59 52.04 23.02
CA ILE A 953 -21.83 51.60 22.35
C ILE A 953 -22.97 51.58 23.37
N ALA A 954 -24.09 52.24 23.04
CA ALA A 954 -25.31 52.21 23.83
C ALA A 954 -26.22 51.04 23.45
N PRO A 955 -26.99 50.47 24.39
CA PRO A 955 -27.94 49.40 24.11
C PRO A 955 -29.13 49.91 23.28
N PHE A 956 -29.60 49.10 22.33
CA PHE A 956 -30.83 49.36 21.58
C PHE A 956 -32.08 49.01 22.41
N PRO A 957 -33.16 49.81 22.38
CA PRO A 957 -34.40 49.50 23.07
C PRO A 957 -35.01 48.19 22.56
N ALA A 958 -35.46 47.31 23.46
CA ALA A 958 -36.11 46.06 23.06
C ALA A 958 -37.59 46.29 22.62
N PRO A 959 -38.12 45.47 21.69
CA PRO A 959 -39.54 45.47 21.34
C PRO A 959 -40.45 45.07 22.52
N THR A 960 -41.67 45.60 22.57
CA THR A 960 -42.57 45.51 23.75
C THR A 960 -43.34 44.20 23.91
N THR A 961 -43.54 43.39 22.85
CA THR A 961 -44.43 42.22 22.90
C THR A 961 -43.67 40.90 22.63
N PRO A 962 -43.71 39.90 23.53
CA PRO A 962 -43.18 38.56 23.28
C PRO A 962 -44.00 37.82 22.22
N GLY A 963 -43.39 37.37 21.13
CA GLY A 963 -44.04 36.61 20.04
C GLY A 963 -44.31 37.40 18.74
N GLY A 964 -44.00 38.70 18.70
CA GLY A 964 -44.05 39.56 17.50
C GLY A 964 -42.68 39.72 16.83
N LEU A 965 -42.22 40.96 16.62
CA LEU A 965 -40.89 41.26 16.06
C LEU A 965 -39.75 40.52 16.80
N ALA A 966 -39.85 40.41 18.12
CA ALA A 966 -38.87 39.75 18.99
C ALA A 966 -38.58 38.28 18.61
N THR A 967 -39.53 37.60 17.96
CA THR A 967 -39.41 36.19 17.55
C THR A 967 -39.41 36.01 16.03
N ALA A 968 -39.20 37.08 15.27
CA ALA A 968 -39.16 37.00 13.81
C ALA A 968 -38.07 36.02 13.35
N THR A 969 -38.42 35.13 12.44
CA THR A 969 -37.50 34.17 11.82
C THR A 969 -36.74 34.81 10.66
N GLN A 970 -35.64 34.18 10.23
CA GLN A 970 -34.90 34.60 9.03
C GLN A 970 -35.80 34.65 7.80
N THR A 971 -36.71 33.68 7.65
CA THR A 971 -37.71 33.64 6.57
C THR A 971 -38.62 34.86 6.62
N GLN A 972 -39.14 35.24 7.80
CA GLN A 972 -39.99 36.42 7.93
C GLN A 972 -39.26 37.73 7.63
N ARG A 973 -37.99 37.85 8.04
CA ARG A 973 -37.14 38.99 7.66
C ARG A 973 -36.88 39.05 6.17
N ARG A 974 -36.65 37.90 5.53
CA ARG A 974 -36.50 37.80 4.07
C ARG A 974 -37.78 38.24 3.36
N THR A 975 -38.95 37.73 3.77
CA THR A 975 -40.24 38.11 3.18
C THR A 975 -40.53 39.59 3.35
N PHE A 976 -40.20 40.18 4.50
CA PHE A 976 -40.28 41.62 4.70
C PHE A 976 -39.41 42.38 3.70
N PHE A 977 -38.14 41.99 3.58
CA PHE A 977 -37.20 42.62 2.64
C PHE A 977 -37.64 42.49 1.19
N THR A 978 -38.06 41.31 0.73
CA THR A 978 -38.51 41.12 -0.65
C THR A 978 -39.82 41.85 -0.93
N GLY A 979 -40.68 42.08 0.07
CA GLY A 979 -41.81 43.00 -0.06
C GLY A 979 -41.37 44.46 -0.25
N MET A 980 -40.32 44.90 0.47
CA MET A 980 -39.77 46.26 0.34
C MET A 980 -39.12 46.51 -1.03
N LEU A 981 -38.61 45.48 -1.70
CA LEU A 981 -38.00 45.60 -3.04
C LEU A 981 -38.94 46.18 -4.11
N GLU A 982 -40.27 46.11 -3.94
CA GLU A 982 -41.22 46.76 -4.85
C GLU A 982 -41.01 48.28 -4.93
N ARG A 983 -40.60 48.92 -3.81
CA ARG A 983 -40.27 50.36 -3.79
C ARG A 983 -39.03 50.66 -4.62
N TYR A 984 -38.00 49.82 -4.49
CA TYR A 984 -36.77 49.97 -5.24
C TYR A 984 -36.96 49.66 -6.74
N ARG A 985 -37.85 48.72 -7.09
CA ARG A 985 -38.28 48.53 -8.49
C ARG A 985 -38.97 49.79 -9.01
N HIS A 986 -39.84 50.40 -8.19
CA HIS A 986 -40.48 51.66 -8.57
C HIS A 986 -39.47 52.79 -8.80
N HIS A 987 -38.37 52.86 -8.03
CA HIS A 987 -37.29 53.82 -8.28
C HIS A 987 -36.69 53.60 -9.68
N GLU A 988 -36.37 52.36 -10.02
CA GLU A 988 -35.83 51.99 -11.34
C GLU A 988 -36.79 52.31 -12.49
N ASP A 989 -38.10 52.16 -12.28
CA ASP A 989 -39.14 52.48 -13.26
C ASP A 989 -39.40 54.00 -13.41
N THR A 990 -38.99 54.81 -12.43
CA THR A 990 -39.34 56.25 -12.38
C THR A 990 -38.14 57.17 -12.57
N PHE A 991 -37.25 57.27 -11.59
CA PHE A 991 -36.16 58.27 -11.59
C PHE A 991 -34.76 57.66 -11.67
N ASP A 992 -34.60 56.40 -11.25
CA ASP A 992 -33.29 55.75 -11.17
C ASP A 992 -32.86 55.12 -12.50
N GLY A 993 -33.85 54.73 -13.32
CA GLY A 993 -33.67 54.32 -14.71
C GLY A 993 -32.56 53.28 -14.88
N ASP A 994 -31.90 53.26 -16.04
CA ASP A 994 -30.82 52.31 -16.38
C ASP A 994 -29.52 52.47 -15.56
N VAL A 995 -29.49 53.36 -14.55
CA VAL A 995 -28.32 53.59 -13.69
C VAL A 995 -28.38 52.76 -12.41
N GLY A 996 -29.58 52.52 -11.87
CA GLY A 996 -29.80 51.62 -10.73
C GLY A 996 -29.03 52.03 -9.46
N VAL A 997 -28.91 53.34 -9.21
CA VAL A 997 -28.15 53.88 -8.07
C VAL A 997 -28.81 53.53 -6.74
N HIS A 998 -30.11 53.63 -6.62
CA HIS A 998 -30.86 53.30 -5.39
C HIS A 998 -31.97 52.29 -5.74
N GLY A 999 -31.62 51.31 -6.58
CA GLY A 999 -32.50 50.26 -7.10
C GLY A 999 -32.41 48.95 -6.32
N MET A 1000 -33.01 47.90 -6.87
CA MET A 1000 -33.15 46.58 -6.23
C MET A 1000 -31.78 45.94 -5.93
N GLY A 1001 -30.80 46.12 -6.81
CA GLY A 1001 -29.44 45.59 -6.63
C GLY A 1001 -28.73 46.19 -5.41
N HIS A 1002 -28.86 47.50 -5.21
CA HIS A 1002 -28.30 48.21 -4.06
C HIS A 1002 -28.93 47.71 -2.75
N ALA A 1003 -30.27 47.66 -2.68
CA ALA A 1003 -30.98 47.16 -1.52
C ALA A 1003 -30.61 45.70 -1.18
N CYS A 1004 -30.47 44.83 -2.19
CA CYS A 1004 -30.08 43.43 -1.99
C CYS A 1004 -28.68 43.29 -1.38
N ARG A 1005 -27.69 44.02 -1.89
CA ARG A 1005 -26.32 43.98 -1.36
C ARG A 1005 -26.23 44.61 0.03
N GLY A 1006 -26.90 45.74 0.26
CA GLY A 1006 -26.99 46.37 1.58
C GLY A 1006 -27.58 45.41 2.63
N PHE A 1007 -28.66 44.70 2.30
CA PHE A 1007 -29.26 43.68 3.17
C PHE A 1007 -28.27 42.55 3.51
N ILE A 1008 -27.52 42.05 2.53
CA ILE A 1008 -26.48 41.04 2.73
C ILE A 1008 -25.38 41.55 3.66
N PHE A 1009 -24.82 42.73 3.38
CA PHE A 1009 -23.72 43.31 4.16
C PHE A 1009 -24.13 43.55 5.61
N ALA A 1010 -25.34 44.07 5.83
CA ALA A 1010 -25.89 44.29 7.15
C ALA A 1010 -26.05 42.98 7.93
N ASN A 1011 -26.55 41.90 7.29
CA ASN A 1011 -26.69 40.59 7.91
C ASN A 1011 -25.33 39.98 8.30
N VAL A 1012 -24.35 40.07 7.39
CA VAL A 1012 -22.98 39.59 7.63
C VAL A 1012 -22.36 40.30 8.83
N MET A 1013 -22.35 41.63 8.83
CA MET A 1013 -21.72 42.38 9.91
C MET A 1013 -22.45 42.21 11.25
N ALA A 1014 -23.79 42.05 11.24
CA ALA A 1014 -24.55 41.72 12.44
C ALA A 1014 -24.17 40.35 13.01
N ASN A 1015 -23.97 39.34 12.15
CA ASN A 1015 -23.53 38.01 12.58
C ASN A 1015 -22.07 38.03 13.09
N ILE A 1016 -21.19 38.81 12.49
CA ILE A 1016 -19.82 39.03 12.99
C ILE A 1016 -19.85 39.66 14.40
N MET A 1017 -20.69 40.68 14.61
CA MET A 1017 -20.84 41.34 15.92
C MET A 1017 -21.44 40.40 16.97
N ARG A 1018 -22.44 39.60 16.61
CA ARG A 1018 -23.01 38.57 17.50
C ARG A 1018 -22.02 37.46 17.84
N GLU A 1019 -21.18 37.03 16.91
CA GLU A 1019 -20.10 36.06 17.19
C GLU A 1019 -19.08 36.66 18.20
N ARG A 1020 -18.86 37.97 18.16
CA ARG A 1020 -18.09 38.72 19.17
C ARG A 1020 -18.87 39.00 20.46
N SER A 1021 -20.04 38.36 20.62
CA SER A 1021 -20.97 38.51 21.74
C SER A 1021 -21.41 39.94 21.99
N VAL A 1022 -21.53 40.75 20.93
CA VAL A 1022 -22.18 42.06 20.99
C VAL A 1022 -23.69 41.85 20.88
N PRO A 1023 -24.49 42.41 21.80
CA PRO A 1023 -25.94 42.40 21.64
C PRO A 1023 -26.31 43.28 20.45
N VAL A 1024 -26.94 42.67 19.43
CA VAL A 1024 -27.43 43.33 18.22
C VAL A 1024 -28.86 42.87 17.97
N ASP A 1025 -29.79 43.82 17.84
CA ASP A 1025 -31.14 43.55 17.36
C ASP A 1025 -31.13 43.43 15.82
N LYS A 1026 -31.04 42.18 15.32
CA LYS A 1026 -31.04 41.91 13.88
C LYS A 1026 -32.32 42.36 13.17
N ASN A 1027 -33.45 42.49 13.87
CA ASN A 1027 -34.67 42.98 13.25
C ASN A 1027 -34.57 44.48 12.97
N ALA A 1028 -34.06 45.25 13.94
CA ALA A 1028 -33.82 46.68 13.75
C ALA A 1028 -32.81 46.95 12.62
N VAL A 1029 -31.73 46.18 12.54
CA VAL A 1029 -30.73 46.29 11.46
C VAL A 1029 -31.31 45.95 10.09
N LEU A 1030 -31.92 44.76 9.96
CA LEU A 1030 -32.31 44.23 8.65
C LEU A 1030 -33.59 44.87 8.11
N CYS A 1031 -34.54 45.24 8.98
CA CYS A 1031 -35.70 46.01 8.55
C CYS A 1031 -35.33 47.48 8.31
N GLY A 1032 -34.32 48.00 9.01
CA GLY A 1032 -33.81 49.35 8.82
C GLY A 1032 -33.13 49.51 7.46
N ILE A 1033 -32.14 48.67 7.15
CA ILE A 1033 -31.46 48.70 5.84
C ILE A 1033 -32.41 48.35 4.69
N ALA A 1034 -33.45 47.53 4.91
CA ALA A 1034 -34.46 47.27 3.89
C ALA A 1034 -35.24 48.55 3.50
N ALA A 1035 -35.39 49.50 4.42
CA ALA A 1035 -36.22 50.69 4.22
C ALA A 1035 -35.43 51.99 4.02
N HIS A 1036 -34.12 52.01 4.29
CA HIS A 1036 -33.33 53.24 4.39
C HIS A 1036 -33.45 54.20 3.20
N ASP A 1037 -33.63 53.68 1.98
CA ASP A 1037 -33.78 54.46 0.76
C ASP A 1037 -35.18 54.39 0.14
N SER A 1038 -36.14 53.74 0.81
CA SER A 1038 -37.46 53.44 0.24
C SER A 1038 -38.36 54.66 -0.03
N GLY A 1039 -38.03 55.82 0.53
CA GLY A 1039 -38.74 57.09 0.33
C GLY A 1039 -38.14 58.00 -0.75
N ARG A 1040 -37.06 57.59 -1.44
CA ARG A 1040 -36.42 58.44 -2.43
C ARG A 1040 -37.33 58.73 -3.62
N GLU A 1041 -37.26 59.97 -4.12
CA GLU A 1041 -37.88 60.38 -5.39
C GLU A 1041 -36.85 60.91 -6.41
N SER A 1042 -35.57 60.98 -6.04
CA SER A 1042 -34.48 61.35 -6.94
C SER A 1042 -33.13 60.76 -6.51
N ASN A 1043 -32.20 60.65 -7.46
CA ASN A 1043 -30.80 60.27 -7.22
C ASN A 1043 -29.93 61.42 -6.66
N GLY A 1044 -30.53 62.58 -6.34
CA GLY A 1044 -29.85 63.74 -5.80
C GLY A 1044 -29.53 63.61 -4.31
N SER A 1045 -29.29 64.75 -3.65
CA SER A 1045 -29.00 64.81 -2.21
C SER A 1045 -30.00 64.03 -1.37
N ASP A 1046 -29.49 63.37 -0.34
CA ASP A 1046 -30.29 62.56 0.56
C ASP A 1046 -31.13 63.44 1.50
N VAL A 1047 -32.40 63.64 1.14
CA VAL A 1047 -33.35 64.48 1.88
C VAL A 1047 -34.63 63.71 2.23
N TYR A 1048 -34.64 62.40 1.99
CA TYR A 1048 -35.83 61.55 2.06
C TYR A 1048 -35.78 60.57 3.25
N GLU A 1049 -34.74 60.63 4.09
CA GLU A 1049 -34.52 59.72 5.22
C GLU A 1049 -35.73 59.64 6.18
N THR A 1050 -36.36 60.78 6.52
CA THR A 1050 -37.59 60.80 7.33
C THR A 1050 -38.72 59.99 6.68
N GLN A 1051 -38.89 60.13 5.36
CA GLN A 1051 -39.93 59.43 4.60
C GLN A 1051 -39.63 57.93 4.52
N SER A 1052 -38.37 57.57 4.27
CA SER A 1052 -37.86 56.19 4.31
C SER A 1052 -38.12 55.53 5.67
N ALA A 1053 -37.84 56.24 6.77
CA ALA A 1053 -38.04 55.74 8.12
C ALA A 1053 -39.52 55.46 8.43
N ASP A 1054 -40.42 56.37 8.03
CA ASP A 1054 -41.87 56.21 8.23
C ASP A 1054 -42.46 55.10 7.35
N ILE A 1055 -42.01 54.98 6.09
CA ILE A 1055 -42.40 53.87 5.20
C ILE A 1055 -41.96 52.54 5.79
N GLY A 1056 -40.71 52.43 6.23
CA GLY A 1056 -40.17 51.24 6.88
C GLY A 1056 -40.96 50.84 8.11
N LEU A 1057 -41.23 51.80 9.00
CA LEU A 1057 -42.00 51.53 10.21
C LEU A 1057 -43.45 51.11 9.91
N GLN A 1058 -44.11 51.74 8.93
CA GLN A 1058 -45.44 51.35 8.51
C GLN A 1058 -45.45 49.93 7.95
N ALA A 1059 -44.49 49.58 7.11
CA ALA A 1059 -44.35 48.23 6.58
C ALA A 1059 -44.09 47.21 7.70
N MET A 1060 -43.25 47.55 8.68
CA MET A 1060 -42.97 46.70 9.83
C MET A 1060 -44.23 46.47 10.67
N ARG A 1061 -45.06 47.50 10.88
CA ARG A 1061 -46.36 47.38 11.56
C ARG A 1061 -47.32 46.46 10.81
N THR A 1062 -47.32 46.50 9.48
CA THR A 1062 -48.11 45.57 8.66
C THR A 1062 -47.59 44.13 8.76
N ALA A 1063 -46.27 43.93 8.71
CA ALA A 1063 -45.67 42.60 8.68
C ALA A 1063 -45.62 41.91 10.05
N PHE A 1064 -45.44 42.67 11.13
CA PHE A 1064 -45.19 42.14 12.47
C PHE A 1064 -46.22 42.58 13.53
N GLY A 1065 -47.22 43.38 13.15
CA GLY A 1065 -48.28 43.87 14.04
C GLY A 1065 -47.94 45.17 14.75
N VAL A 1066 -48.92 46.07 14.89
CA VAL A 1066 -48.74 47.43 15.43
C VAL A 1066 -48.23 47.44 16.88
N GLU A 1067 -48.66 46.49 17.70
CA GLU A 1067 -48.31 46.40 19.13
C GLU A 1067 -46.89 45.86 19.40
N SER A 1068 -46.11 45.53 18.38
CA SER A 1068 -44.84 44.80 18.51
C SER A 1068 -43.63 45.65 18.93
N PHE A 1069 -43.68 46.98 18.80
CA PHE A 1069 -42.48 47.83 18.84
C PHE A 1069 -42.34 48.66 20.13
N GLY A 1070 -43.35 49.45 20.49
CA GLY A 1070 -43.29 50.41 21.60
C GLY A 1070 -42.55 51.71 21.25
N GLU A 1071 -42.90 52.81 21.94
CA GLU A 1071 -42.46 54.17 21.59
C GLU A 1071 -40.93 54.35 21.54
N ALA A 1072 -40.21 53.75 22.50
CA ALA A 1072 -38.74 53.84 22.57
C ALA A 1072 -38.05 53.12 21.40
N PHE A 1073 -38.56 51.95 20.99
CA PHE A 1073 -38.06 51.21 19.83
C PHE A 1073 -38.33 52.00 18.55
N GLU A 1074 -39.57 52.45 18.33
CA GLU A 1074 -39.93 53.19 17.11
C GLU A 1074 -39.15 54.50 16.98
N THR A 1075 -38.92 55.18 18.09
CA THR A 1075 -38.09 56.40 18.12
C THR A 1075 -36.67 56.06 17.72
N GLN A 1076 -36.04 55.07 18.36
CA GLN A 1076 -34.66 54.70 18.03
C GLN A 1076 -34.52 54.14 16.61
N TYR A 1077 -35.52 53.40 16.10
CA TYR A 1077 -35.56 52.89 14.73
C TYR A 1077 -35.62 54.02 13.69
N ARG A 1078 -36.37 55.10 13.95
CA ARG A 1078 -36.35 56.26 13.05
C ARG A 1078 -34.99 56.94 13.05
N LEU A 1079 -34.39 57.11 14.22
CA LEU A 1079 -33.13 57.83 14.41
C LEU A 1079 -31.90 57.14 13.80
N GLN A 1080 -31.99 55.84 13.49
CA GLN A 1080 -30.94 55.13 12.75
C GLN A 1080 -31.07 55.27 11.23
N ILE A 1081 -32.21 55.76 10.71
CA ILE A 1081 -32.44 56.02 9.28
C ILE A 1081 -32.36 57.53 9.00
N ASP A 1082 -33.11 58.34 9.77
CA ASP A 1082 -33.15 59.80 9.69
C ASP A 1082 -32.29 60.39 10.80
N ASP A 1083 -31.10 60.88 10.42
CA ASP A 1083 -30.21 61.59 11.34
C ASP A 1083 -30.24 63.10 11.09
N PRO A 1084 -31.19 63.84 11.68
CA PRO A 1084 -31.36 65.27 11.41
C PRO A 1084 -30.15 66.13 11.82
N ASP A 1085 -29.24 65.61 12.64
CA ASP A 1085 -28.02 66.27 13.12
C ASP A 1085 -26.77 65.41 12.88
N HIS A 1086 -26.38 65.23 11.62
CA HIS A 1086 -25.15 64.54 11.15
C HIS A 1086 -23.81 65.00 11.82
N ARG A 1087 -23.82 65.92 12.80
CA ARG A 1087 -22.65 66.58 13.39
C ARG A 1087 -22.53 66.51 14.92
N ASP A 1088 -23.48 65.91 15.65
CA ASP A 1088 -23.36 65.83 17.11
C ASP A 1088 -22.56 64.60 17.58
N GLN A 1089 -21.31 64.84 18.00
CA GLN A 1089 -20.38 63.81 18.49
C GLN A 1089 -20.75 63.28 19.89
N HIS A 1090 -21.80 63.82 20.52
CA HIS A 1090 -22.24 63.47 21.87
C HIS A 1090 -23.45 62.51 21.91
N ARG A 1091 -23.96 62.07 20.76
CA ARG A 1091 -25.08 61.13 20.70
C ARG A 1091 -24.63 59.67 20.96
N PRO A 1092 -25.41 58.85 21.69
CA PRO A 1092 -25.07 57.46 21.92
C PRO A 1092 -25.13 56.65 20.60
N LEU A 1093 -24.00 56.08 20.18
CA LEU A 1093 -23.92 55.18 19.03
C LEU A 1093 -24.50 53.81 19.43
N THR A 1094 -25.58 53.37 18.81
CA THR A 1094 -26.04 51.97 18.94
C THR A 1094 -25.32 51.08 17.92
N ALA A 1095 -25.25 49.77 18.21
CA ALA A 1095 -24.63 48.83 17.28
C ALA A 1095 -25.38 48.79 15.94
N GLU A 1096 -26.71 48.95 15.98
CA GLU A 1096 -27.63 48.89 14.85
C GLU A 1096 -27.39 50.04 13.87
N ALA A 1097 -27.25 51.27 14.39
CA ALA A 1097 -26.96 52.44 13.59
C ALA A 1097 -25.57 52.34 12.92
N LEU A 1098 -24.56 51.87 13.67
CA LEU A 1098 -23.22 51.62 13.13
C LEU A 1098 -23.26 50.60 11.97
N LEU A 1099 -23.99 49.51 12.15
CA LEU A 1099 -24.10 48.42 11.17
C LEU A 1099 -24.81 48.87 9.90
N MET A 1100 -25.90 49.64 10.01
CA MET A 1100 -26.62 50.16 8.85
C MET A 1100 -25.78 51.14 8.04
N GLN A 1101 -25.19 52.14 8.68
CA GLN A 1101 -24.31 53.11 8.02
C GLN A 1101 -23.11 52.42 7.34
N SER A 1102 -22.59 51.37 7.98
CA SER A 1102 -21.51 50.57 7.42
C SER A 1102 -21.95 49.74 6.21
N ALA A 1103 -23.17 49.19 6.23
CA ALA A 1103 -23.69 48.34 5.16
C ALA A 1103 -23.99 49.13 3.90
N ASP A 1104 -24.61 50.30 4.05
CA ASP A 1104 -24.83 51.24 2.95
C ASP A 1104 -23.49 51.73 2.37
N SER A 1105 -22.55 52.14 3.25
CA SER A 1105 -21.22 52.60 2.83
C SER A 1105 -20.46 51.56 1.99
N LEU A 1106 -20.60 50.26 2.25
CA LEU A 1106 -19.90 49.22 1.49
C LEU A 1106 -20.36 49.15 0.04
N ASP A 1107 -21.60 49.55 -0.27
CA ASP A 1107 -22.12 49.48 -1.64
C ASP A 1107 -21.72 50.68 -2.51
N ILE A 1108 -21.07 51.69 -1.93
CA ILE A 1108 -20.67 52.93 -2.61
C ILE A 1108 -19.63 52.71 -3.73
N SER A 1109 -18.78 51.68 -3.66
CA SER A 1109 -17.74 51.41 -4.68
C SER A 1109 -18.32 51.19 -6.09
N ARG A 1110 -19.61 50.84 -6.20
CA ARG A 1110 -20.28 50.73 -7.49
C ARG A 1110 -20.54 52.09 -8.14
N THR A 1111 -20.51 53.22 -7.45
CA THR A 1111 -20.78 54.53 -8.06
C THR A 1111 -19.60 55.48 -8.02
N GLN A 1112 -18.71 55.32 -7.04
CA GLN A 1112 -17.53 56.17 -6.85
C GLN A 1112 -16.41 55.40 -6.15
N ASP A 1113 -15.22 56.00 -6.04
CA ASP A 1113 -14.10 55.36 -5.34
C ASP A 1113 -14.38 55.22 -3.83
N PHE A 1114 -14.08 54.03 -3.29
CA PHE A 1114 -14.29 53.74 -1.88
C PHE A 1114 -13.15 54.29 -1.02
N ASP A 1115 -13.48 55.02 0.04
CA ASP A 1115 -12.53 55.56 1.01
C ASP A 1115 -12.59 54.76 2.33
N PRO A 1116 -11.59 53.91 2.62
CA PRO A 1116 -11.56 53.11 3.85
C PRO A 1116 -11.56 53.94 5.14
N ALA A 1117 -11.18 55.22 5.10
CA ALA A 1117 -11.21 56.09 6.28
C ALA A 1117 -12.65 56.50 6.67
N ARG A 1118 -13.56 56.47 5.70
CA ARG A 1118 -14.99 56.77 5.89
C ARG A 1118 -15.81 55.54 6.26
N PHE A 1119 -15.27 54.32 6.07
CA PHE A 1119 -15.94 53.09 6.47
C PHE A 1119 -16.04 52.96 8.01
N PRO A 1120 -17.24 53.11 8.62
CA PRO A 1120 -17.36 53.28 10.07
C PRO A 1120 -17.05 52.02 10.89
N PHE A 1121 -17.30 50.84 10.32
CA PHE A 1121 -17.23 49.56 11.02
C PHE A 1121 -15.86 49.32 11.67
N LEU A 1122 -15.83 49.21 13.01
CA LEU A 1122 -14.63 48.90 13.81
C LEU A 1122 -13.37 49.70 13.44
N ARG A 1123 -13.56 50.98 13.05
CA ARG A 1123 -12.47 51.91 12.74
C ARG A 1123 -11.62 52.29 13.95
N GLU A 1124 -12.19 52.24 15.13
CA GLU A 1124 -11.55 52.61 16.41
C GLU A 1124 -12.03 51.66 17.51
N PRO A 1125 -11.30 51.51 18.64
CA PRO A 1125 -11.76 50.69 19.74
C PRO A 1125 -13.07 51.21 20.35
N VAL A 1126 -14.01 50.31 20.61
CA VAL A 1126 -15.31 50.64 21.21
C VAL A 1126 -15.56 49.85 22.50
N THR A 1127 -16.03 50.54 23.53
CA THR A 1127 -16.43 49.98 24.81
C THR A 1127 -17.87 49.47 24.70
N LEU A 1128 -18.09 48.21 25.04
CA LEU A 1128 -19.40 47.59 25.15
C LEU A 1128 -20.05 47.94 26.50
N PRO A 1129 -21.39 47.82 26.63
CA PRO A 1129 -22.09 48.07 27.89
C PRO A 1129 -21.59 47.24 29.09
N ASP A 1130 -20.96 46.09 28.85
CA ASP A 1130 -20.38 45.21 29.89
C ASP A 1130 -18.91 45.53 30.23
N GLY A 1131 -18.37 46.61 29.68
CA GLY A 1131 -16.99 47.06 29.91
C GLY A 1131 -15.92 46.35 29.06
N ARG A 1132 -16.31 45.38 28.21
CA ARG A 1132 -15.38 44.82 27.22
C ARG A 1132 -15.04 45.87 26.16
N ILE A 1133 -13.79 45.88 25.71
CA ILE A 1133 -13.34 46.75 24.61
C ILE A 1133 -13.22 45.88 23.36
N LEU A 1134 -14.00 46.19 22.33
CA LEU A 1134 -13.75 45.67 20.99
C LEU A 1134 -12.63 46.50 20.34
N PRO A 1135 -11.56 45.85 19.86
CA PRO A 1135 -10.48 46.57 19.21
C PRO A 1135 -10.89 47.06 17.82
N GLN A 1136 -10.15 48.04 17.32
CA GLN A 1136 -10.09 48.34 15.89
C GLN A 1136 -9.65 47.09 15.12
N ASP A 1137 -10.24 46.87 13.93
CA ASP A 1137 -10.00 45.66 13.15
C ASP A 1137 -9.80 45.99 11.66
N ASP A 1138 -8.62 46.52 11.34
CA ASP A 1138 -8.30 46.95 9.96
C ASP A 1138 -8.30 45.78 8.97
N ARG A 1139 -7.82 44.60 9.41
CA ARG A 1139 -7.81 43.41 8.56
C ARG A 1139 -9.22 42.98 8.18
N LEU A 1140 -10.16 42.94 9.15
CA LEU A 1140 -11.55 42.61 8.86
C LEU A 1140 -12.18 43.65 7.93
N ARG A 1141 -11.87 44.93 8.12
CA ARG A 1141 -12.38 46.03 7.29
C ARG A 1141 -11.87 45.93 5.86
N GLU A 1142 -10.60 45.62 5.67
CA GLU A 1142 -10.01 45.37 4.35
C GLU A 1142 -10.66 44.17 3.64
N LEU A 1143 -10.85 43.06 4.36
CA LEU A 1143 -11.50 41.87 3.81
C LEU A 1143 -12.96 42.11 3.42
N LEU A 1144 -13.74 42.78 4.29
CA LEU A 1144 -15.12 43.15 4.00
C LEU A 1144 -15.20 44.06 2.76
N THR A 1145 -14.32 45.04 2.66
CA THR A 1145 -14.26 45.96 1.51
C THR A 1145 -13.95 45.20 0.21
N HIS A 1146 -12.97 44.30 0.25
CA HIS A 1146 -12.56 43.51 -0.90
C HIS A 1146 -13.68 42.57 -1.38
N GLU A 1147 -14.29 41.81 -0.47
CA GLU A 1147 -15.37 40.89 -0.82
C GLU A 1147 -16.65 41.62 -1.27
N ALA A 1148 -16.96 42.78 -0.67
CA ALA A 1148 -18.08 43.62 -1.11
C ALA A 1148 -17.88 44.11 -2.55
N ALA A 1149 -16.68 44.56 -2.91
CA ALA A 1149 -16.34 44.99 -4.26
C ALA A 1149 -16.47 43.84 -5.28
N LEU A 1150 -16.09 42.61 -4.90
CA LEU A 1150 -16.26 41.44 -5.74
C LEU A 1150 -17.74 41.09 -5.93
N LEU A 1151 -18.54 41.09 -4.87
CA LEU A 1151 -19.99 40.84 -4.96
C LEU A 1151 -20.68 41.87 -5.88
N GLN A 1152 -20.30 43.15 -5.77
CA GLN A 1152 -20.80 44.19 -6.67
C GLN A 1152 -20.45 43.88 -8.13
N ARG A 1153 -19.19 43.52 -8.42
CA ARG A 1153 -18.76 43.17 -9.78
C ARG A 1153 -19.52 41.97 -10.36
N LEU A 1154 -19.87 40.98 -9.54
CA LEU A 1154 -20.57 39.78 -10.00
C LEU A 1154 -22.08 39.98 -10.17
N THR A 1155 -22.65 40.99 -9.52
CA THR A 1155 -24.12 41.17 -9.45
C THR A 1155 -24.62 42.43 -10.14
N ASP A 1156 -23.71 43.35 -10.50
CA ASP A 1156 -24.01 44.58 -11.22
C ASP A 1156 -23.29 44.58 -12.59
N PRO A 1157 -24.05 44.42 -13.70
CA PRO A 1157 -23.49 44.44 -15.06
C PRO A 1157 -22.68 45.70 -15.39
N ALA A 1158 -23.04 46.85 -14.81
CA ALA A 1158 -22.33 48.11 -15.05
C ALA A 1158 -20.99 48.15 -14.30
N VAL A 1159 -20.88 47.50 -13.14
CA VAL A 1159 -19.61 47.33 -12.43
C VAL A 1159 -18.72 46.29 -13.13
N TYR A 1160 -19.31 45.20 -13.62
CA TYR A 1160 -18.60 44.18 -14.40
C TYR A 1160 -17.95 44.76 -15.65
N ALA A 1161 -18.70 45.51 -16.45
CA ALA A 1161 -18.23 46.08 -17.70
C ALA A 1161 -17.31 47.31 -17.54
N ARG A 1162 -17.24 47.91 -16.35
CA ARG A 1162 -16.52 49.17 -16.11
C ARG A 1162 -15.06 49.18 -16.56
N PRO A 1163 -14.22 48.15 -16.28
CA PRO A 1163 -12.84 48.14 -16.74
C PRO A 1163 -12.73 48.19 -18.26
N LEU A 1164 -13.55 47.39 -18.95
CA LEU A 1164 -13.60 47.36 -20.41
C LEU A 1164 -14.08 48.71 -20.98
N MET A 1165 -15.11 49.31 -20.38
CA MET A 1165 -15.60 50.62 -20.79
C MET A 1165 -14.55 51.71 -20.59
N HIS A 1166 -13.80 51.68 -19.48
CA HIS A 1166 -12.72 52.60 -19.20
C HIS A 1166 -11.57 52.44 -20.22
N ASP A 1167 -11.15 51.21 -20.52
CA ASP A 1167 -10.11 50.94 -21.50
C ASP A 1167 -10.52 51.39 -22.91
N LEU A 1168 -11.78 51.17 -23.30
CA LEU A 1168 -12.31 51.67 -24.58
C LEU A 1168 -12.34 53.21 -24.62
N MET A 1169 -12.68 53.87 -23.51
CA MET A 1169 -12.65 55.34 -23.41
C MET A 1169 -11.22 55.91 -23.51
N LEU A 1170 -10.22 55.22 -22.94
CA LEU A 1170 -8.81 55.57 -23.13
C LEU A 1170 -8.38 55.37 -24.59
N GLN A 1171 -8.73 54.23 -25.19
CA GLN A 1171 -8.43 53.94 -26.59
C GLN A 1171 -9.08 54.95 -27.55
N MET A 1172 -10.28 55.46 -27.24
CA MET A 1172 -10.89 56.56 -28.01
C MET A 1172 -10.03 57.83 -28.03
N GLY A 1173 -9.30 58.12 -26.94
CA GLY A 1173 -8.43 59.30 -26.84
C GLY A 1173 -7.10 59.15 -27.60
N GLU A 1174 -6.69 57.92 -27.88
CA GLU A 1174 -5.38 57.59 -28.46
C GLU A 1174 -5.46 57.06 -29.89
N ALA A 1175 -6.62 56.54 -30.32
CA ALA A 1175 -6.79 55.89 -31.61
C ALA A 1175 -6.81 56.89 -32.79
N PRO A 1176 -6.20 56.55 -33.95
CA PRO A 1176 -6.25 57.37 -35.16
C PRO A 1176 -7.67 57.58 -35.73
N ASP A 1177 -8.57 56.62 -35.50
CA ASP A 1177 -10.00 56.72 -35.81
C ASP A 1177 -10.82 56.37 -34.55
N PRO A 1178 -11.34 57.38 -33.84
CA PRO A 1178 -12.09 57.18 -32.59
C PRO A 1178 -13.48 56.60 -32.81
N SER A 1179 -13.97 56.49 -34.06
CA SER A 1179 -15.31 55.95 -34.34
C SER A 1179 -15.43 54.45 -34.04
N ILE A 1180 -14.33 53.70 -34.13
CA ILE A 1180 -14.31 52.24 -33.87
C ILE A 1180 -14.43 51.95 -32.37
N PRO A 1181 -13.57 52.49 -31.47
CA PRO A 1181 -13.74 52.27 -30.03
C PRO A 1181 -15.02 52.94 -29.50
N ALA A 1182 -15.49 54.04 -30.12
CA ALA A 1182 -16.79 54.64 -29.79
C ALA A 1182 -17.97 53.72 -30.14
N GLY A 1183 -17.92 53.04 -31.30
CA GLY A 1183 -18.90 52.03 -31.69
C GLY A 1183 -18.94 50.85 -30.71
N GLN A 1184 -17.76 50.31 -30.37
CA GLN A 1184 -17.62 49.23 -29.39
C GLN A 1184 -18.09 49.64 -27.99
N LEU A 1185 -17.77 50.86 -27.55
CA LEU A 1185 -18.30 51.40 -26.29
C LEU A 1185 -19.82 51.55 -26.33
N GLY A 1186 -20.38 51.92 -27.49
CA GLY A 1186 -21.82 51.95 -27.73
C GLY A 1186 -22.47 50.57 -27.61
N GLU A 1187 -21.85 49.53 -28.17
CA GLU A 1187 -22.29 48.13 -28.08
C GLU A 1187 -22.23 47.62 -26.64
N VAL A 1188 -21.13 47.85 -25.91
CA VAL A 1188 -21.01 47.46 -24.49
C VAL A 1188 -22.06 48.18 -23.65
N LYS A 1189 -22.28 49.49 -23.86
CA LYS A 1189 -23.35 50.24 -23.17
C LYS A 1189 -24.76 49.77 -23.53
N ALA A 1190 -24.97 49.24 -24.74
CA ALA A 1190 -26.26 48.67 -25.12
C ALA A 1190 -26.46 47.30 -24.47
N ALA A 1191 -25.43 46.46 -24.43
CA ALA A 1191 -25.46 45.15 -23.77
C ALA A 1191 -25.70 45.27 -22.26
N VAL A 1192 -25.00 46.18 -21.57
CA VAL A 1192 -25.22 46.45 -20.14
C VAL A 1192 -26.66 46.90 -19.87
N ARG A 1193 -27.20 47.82 -20.70
CA ARG A 1193 -28.59 48.26 -20.58
C ARG A 1193 -29.60 47.13 -20.82
N GLN A 1194 -29.32 46.26 -21.78
CA GLN A 1194 -30.15 45.09 -22.03
C GLN A 1194 -30.13 44.12 -20.85
N GLU A 1195 -28.95 43.81 -20.29
CA GLU A 1195 -28.83 42.91 -19.14
C GLU A 1195 -29.53 43.50 -17.90
N LEU A 1196 -29.39 44.80 -17.63
CA LEU A 1196 -30.12 45.48 -16.56
C LEU A 1196 -31.64 45.43 -16.78
N ALA A 1197 -32.12 45.61 -18.01
CA ALA A 1197 -33.53 45.50 -18.34
C ALA A 1197 -34.06 44.07 -18.16
N GLU A 1198 -33.26 43.05 -18.49
CA GLU A 1198 -33.60 41.64 -18.26
C GLU A 1198 -33.69 41.34 -16.76
N LEU A 1199 -32.76 41.87 -15.95
CA LEU A 1199 -32.80 41.71 -14.49
C LEU A 1199 -34.07 42.32 -13.86
N ARG A 1200 -34.61 43.40 -14.41
CA ARG A 1200 -35.87 44.02 -13.95
C ARG A 1200 -37.09 43.13 -14.14
N THR A 1201 -37.03 42.18 -15.07
CA THR A 1201 -38.14 41.24 -15.32
C THR A 1201 -38.25 40.15 -14.27
N LEU A 1202 -37.20 39.94 -13.46
CA LEU A 1202 -37.22 38.98 -12.36
C LEU A 1202 -38.15 39.48 -11.25
N ASP A 1203 -38.91 38.57 -10.64
CA ASP A 1203 -39.61 38.86 -9.39
C ASP A 1203 -38.62 39.12 -8.24
N ASN A 1204 -39.12 39.68 -7.14
CA ASN A 1204 -38.26 40.14 -6.03
C ASN A 1204 -37.48 38.98 -5.37
N ASP A 1205 -38.08 37.81 -5.26
CA ASP A 1205 -37.43 36.64 -4.67
C ASP A 1205 -36.36 36.07 -5.61
N ALA A 1206 -36.65 36.02 -6.91
CA ALA A 1206 -35.71 35.59 -7.94
C ALA A 1206 -34.52 36.55 -8.08
N TYR A 1207 -34.75 37.86 -7.97
CA TYR A 1207 -33.68 38.86 -8.01
C TYR A 1207 -32.73 38.68 -6.82
N LEU A 1208 -33.27 38.59 -5.60
CA LEU A 1208 -32.46 38.33 -4.41
C LEU A 1208 -31.74 36.97 -4.52
N ALA A 1209 -32.42 35.93 -4.99
CA ALA A 1209 -31.83 34.60 -5.16
C ALA A 1209 -30.64 34.62 -6.12
N ARG A 1210 -30.65 35.44 -7.19
CA ARG A 1210 -29.50 35.64 -8.08
C ARG A 1210 -28.29 36.21 -7.34
N VAL A 1211 -28.49 37.23 -6.52
CA VAL A 1211 -27.40 37.85 -5.72
C VAL A 1211 -26.84 36.84 -4.72
N GLU A 1212 -27.71 36.05 -4.09
CA GLU A 1212 -27.29 34.97 -3.19
C GLU A 1212 -26.58 33.82 -3.91
N ASP A 1213 -26.98 33.52 -5.15
CA ASP A 1213 -26.33 32.49 -5.96
C ASP A 1213 -24.90 32.87 -6.34
N ALA A 1214 -24.63 34.16 -6.60
CA ALA A 1214 -23.27 34.66 -6.76
C ALA A 1214 -22.42 34.41 -5.49
N LEU A 1215 -22.99 34.61 -4.29
CA LEU A 1215 -22.32 34.30 -3.02
C LEU A 1215 -22.07 32.80 -2.85
N ARG A 1216 -23.02 31.94 -3.24
CA ARG A 1216 -22.85 30.47 -3.15
C ARG A 1216 -21.80 29.97 -4.12
N THR A 1217 -21.86 30.43 -5.37
CA THR A 1217 -20.97 30.00 -6.45
C THR A 1217 -19.52 30.43 -6.20
N HIS A 1218 -19.33 31.63 -5.66
CA HIS A 1218 -18.01 32.20 -5.38
C HIS A 1218 -17.64 32.20 -3.89
N ALA A 1219 -18.19 31.26 -3.10
CA ALA A 1219 -17.97 31.19 -1.66
C ALA A 1219 -16.49 31.08 -1.26
N HIS A 1220 -15.65 30.48 -2.12
CA HIS A 1220 -14.21 30.36 -1.91
C HIS A 1220 -13.45 31.70 -2.11
N GLU A 1221 -13.98 32.60 -2.94
CA GLU A 1221 -13.42 33.94 -3.20
C GLU A 1221 -13.99 35.01 -2.24
N MET A 1222 -15.17 34.74 -1.67
CA MET A 1222 -15.83 35.56 -0.65
C MET A 1222 -16.12 34.76 0.63
N PRO A 1223 -15.09 34.22 1.30
CA PRO A 1223 -15.27 33.35 2.45
C PRO A 1223 -15.90 34.04 3.65
N LEU A 1224 -15.74 35.36 3.80
CA LEU A 1224 -16.32 36.12 4.90
C LEU A 1224 -17.82 36.35 4.65
N LEU A 1225 -18.20 36.91 3.49
CA LEU A 1225 -19.59 37.18 3.16
C LEU A 1225 -20.41 35.87 3.12
N SER A 1226 -19.90 34.82 2.48
CA SER A 1226 -20.61 33.55 2.35
C SER A 1226 -20.81 32.85 3.70
N ARG A 1227 -19.78 32.78 4.56
CA ARG A 1227 -19.89 32.18 5.90
C ARG A 1227 -20.94 32.88 6.74
N TYR A 1228 -20.82 34.20 6.88
CA TYR A 1228 -21.64 34.95 7.83
C TYR A 1228 -23.04 35.24 7.29
N TYR A 1229 -23.27 35.29 5.98
CA TYR A 1229 -24.61 35.47 5.43
C TYR A 1229 -25.48 34.21 5.58
N PHE A 1230 -24.92 33.02 5.31
CA PHE A 1230 -25.63 31.74 5.41
C PHE A 1230 -25.58 31.10 6.81
N GLN A 1231 -24.97 31.78 7.79
CA GLN A 1231 -24.98 31.34 9.18
C GLN A 1231 -26.42 31.35 9.73
N ALA A 1232 -26.85 30.23 10.30
CA ALA A 1232 -28.12 30.13 11.01
C ALA A 1232 -28.14 31.03 12.25
N ASP A 1233 -29.31 31.61 12.56
CA ASP A 1233 -29.50 32.63 13.60
C ASP A 1233 -29.24 32.19 15.05
#